data_AF-A0A934YNY9-F1
#
_entry.id   AF-A0A934YNY9-F1
#
_cell.length_a   1.000
_cell.length_b   1.000
_cell.length_c   1.000
_cell.angle_alpha   90.00
_cell.angle_beta   90.00
_cell.angle_gamma   90.00
#
_symmetry.space_group_name_H-M   'P 1'
#
loop_
_entity.id
_entity.type
_entity.pdbx_description
1 polymer ?
#
loop_
_entity_poly.entity_id
_entity_poly.type
_entity_poly.pdbx_seq_one_letter_code
_entity_poly.pdbx_strand_id
1 'polypeptide(L)'
;MSDDKTNDAPTPATAEDREDRDAIVARRRLLVDATLRAPVTPRPPTGAPQASPMPCLSIASGHPMEPVAPAGFELPPPPPDNARPARLALGALAPITAVGAFVLGVPELSLVSVAFAALCALTVRGRRETVGQSLAMAALDRAARGRFDEARALLDAVAPPRHFSHLGQVVDSQRAALALYEGDLEAAEAFATEAAREGARLGMLGELHRGSALSLRAVARAALGKKDDSLSDVAKLRGSSFRQGSFVARAALAEALLFARERDLESLSRVLRDERALLFGATGPRERMVARALARMVAARRVSVYREPGKRDEEPLSEQASWVARLAPDAAAYANTATLGAPQPAPARLDPDVIARAEKGAPKPRSRRARLLAVAGLLLLGFSALLVLVRARGPALEPAPIEPAPILPLTVALPVLAGLVGVIAYRYLRSKRRVADLSAAGELRLRGLHEEARAVLAPLVRDKGLLVAPQAHRELAAIANATGDPREAAAQAEAGIRGVHVSETSRTLARPVLLPQLYGELAAALAAEGRVARAEEELDRVRALHADYPFLARDTFRVRLVGLAATGRLDEAAELARSRPVDLFLSMHEELLCDALRVHAGDRLPEGERERVELEVGEEPRGGFLARVAPALHAELPRRGARVVVAEEPPPSSGLADDQEVEESEPPERAQTR
;
A
#
# COMPACT_ATOMS: atom_id res chain seq x y z
N MET A 1 5.19 29.32 40.89
CA MET A 1 4.43 28.83 39.72
C MET A 1 5.37 27.91 38.97
N SER A 2 5.31 26.64 39.33
CA SER A 2 6.20 25.58 38.87
C SER A 2 5.32 24.60 38.13
N ASP A 3 5.44 24.55 36.80
CA ASP A 3 4.69 23.63 35.96
C ASP A 3 5.40 22.27 35.94
N ASP A 4 4.93 21.38 36.81
CA ASP A 4 5.29 19.97 36.84
C ASP A 4 4.40 19.23 35.83
N LYS A 5 4.95 18.93 34.65
CA LYS A 5 4.30 18.07 33.64
C LYS A 5 4.78 16.64 33.86
N THR A 6 3.95 15.88 34.55
CA THR A 6 4.08 14.44 34.73
C THR A 6 4.15 13.72 33.38
N ASN A 7 5.20 12.93 33.26
CA ASN A 7 5.54 12.08 32.13
C ASN A 7 4.77 10.76 32.29
N ASP A 8 3.61 10.61 31.62
CA ASP A 8 2.84 9.36 31.64
C ASP A 8 3.59 8.27 30.85
N ALA A 9 4.34 7.44 31.57
CA ALA A 9 4.92 6.22 31.04
C ALA A 9 3.81 5.24 30.61
N PRO A 10 3.98 4.50 29.50
CA PRO A 10 2.98 3.53 29.04
C PRO A 10 2.77 2.44 30.09
N THR A 11 1.50 2.24 30.47
CA THR A 11 1.10 1.19 31.41
C THR A 11 1.49 -0.18 30.84
N PRO A 12 2.22 -1.02 31.59
CA PRO A 12 2.57 -2.36 31.12
C PRO A 12 1.29 -3.17 30.88
N ALA A 13 1.25 -3.91 29.76
CA ALA A 13 0.14 -4.81 29.42
C ALA A 13 -0.21 -5.69 30.61
N THR A 14 -1.50 -5.75 30.94
CA THR A 14 -2.00 -6.50 32.10
C THR A 14 -1.77 -8.00 31.88
N ALA A 15 -1.77 -8.78 32.97
CA ALA A 15 -1.67 -10.23 32.88
C ALA A 15 -2.81 -10.84 32.03
N GLU A 16 -3.98 -10.21 32.05
CA GLU A 16 -5.17 -10.58 31.28
C GLU A 16 -4.93 -10.45 29.76
N ASP A 17 -4.25 -9.39 29.30
CA ASP A 17 -3.87 -9.21 27.89
C ASP A 17 -2.87 -10.28 27.40
N ARG A 18 -2.04 -10.83 28.31
CA ARG A 18 -1.10 -11.92 27.97
C ARG A 18 -1.81 -13.27 27.86
N GLU A 19 -2.75 -13.54 28.79
CA GLU A 19 -3.52 -14.79 28.82
C GLU A 19 -4.42 -14.93 27.58
N ASP A 20 -5.08 -13.84 27.16
CA ASP A 20 -5.89 -13.83 25.93
C ASP A 20 -5.04 -14.05 24.67
N ARG A 21 -3.81 -13.52 24.64
CA ARG A 21 -2.88 -13.72 23.51
C ARG A 21 -2.43 -15.17 23.41
N ASP A 22 -2.11 -15.80 24.53
CA ASP A 22 -1.65 -17.19 24.56
C ASP A 22 -2.79 -18.17 24.27
N ALA A 23 -4.02 -17.87 24.70
CA ALA A 23 -5.22 -18.64 24.35
C ALA A 23 -5.52 -18.59 22.83
N ILE A 24 -5.33 -17.43 22.18
CA ILE A 24 -5.47 -17.29 20.72
C ILE A 24 -4.42 -18.13 19.99
N VAL A 25 -3.16 -18.13 20.46
CA VAL A 25 -2.07 -18.94 19.87
C VAL A 25 -2.32 -20.44 20.03
N ALA A 26 -2.81 -20.88 21.20
CA ALA A 26 -3.15 -22.28 21.44
C ALA A 26 -4.30 -22.78 20.55
N ARG A 27 -5.35 -21.97 20.37
CA ARG A 27 -6.48 -22.29 19.47
C ARG A 27 -6.05 -22.35 18.00
N ARG A 28 -5.03 -21.56 17.63
CA ARG A 28 -4.44 -21.55 16.28
C ARG A 28 -3.70 -22.85 15.96
N ARG A 29 -2.98 -23.43 16.93
CA ARG A 29 -2.29 -24.73 16.75
C ARG A 29 -3.26 -25.89 16.50
N LEU A 30 -4.37 -25.94 17.23
CA LEU A 30 -5.37 -27.01 17.10
C LEU A 30 -6.10 -27.02 15.74
N LEU A 31 -6.29 -25.85 15.11
CA LEU A 31 -6.93 -25.74 13.79
C LEU A 31 -6.01 -26.18 12.64
N VAL A 32 -4.70 -25.96 12.77
CA VAL A 32 -3.71 -26.38 11.76
C VAL A 32 -3.61 -27.90 11.71
N ASP A 33 -3.56 -28.58 12.86
CA ASP A 33 -3.46 -30.04 12.94
C ASP A 33 -4.70 -30.77 12.39
N ALA A 34 -5.88 -30.16 12.48
CA ALA A 34 -7.12 -30.73 11.94
C ALA A 34 -7.18 -30.67 10.39
N THR A 35 -6.49 -29.70 9.78
CA THR A 35 -6.56 -29.46 8.33
C THR A 35 -5.57 -30.34 7.55
N LEU A 36 -4.48 -30.77 8.18
CA LEU A 36 -3.43 -31.59 7.56
C LEU A 36 -3.81 -33.09 7.38
N ARG A 37 -5.00 -33.52 7.80
CA ARG A 37 -5.43 -34.94 7.74
C ARG A 37 -6.46 -35.27 6.64
N ALA A 38 -6.79 -34.34 5.74
CA ALA A 38 -7.74 -34.61 4.67
C ALA A 38 -7.08 -35.40 3.50
N PRO A 39 -7.65 -36.54 3.05
CA PRO A 39 -7.08 -37.33 1.95
C PRO A 39 -7.29 -36.67 0.58
N VAL A 40 -6.21 -36.57 -0.19
CA VAL A 40 -6.19 -36.03 -1.57
C VAL A 40 -6.58 -37.14 -2.56
N THR A 41 -7.56 -36.88 -3.43
CA THR A 41 -7.96 -37.81 -4.50
C THR A 41 -7.21 -37.51 -5.80
N PRO A 42 -6.77 -38.55 -6.55
CA PRO A 42 -6.02 -38.36 -7.79
C PRO A 42 -6.93 -37.96 -8.97
N ARG A 43 -6.43 -37.05 -9.81
CA ARG A 43 -7.14 -36.48 -10.96
C ARG A 43 -6.71 -37.18 -12.27
N PRO A 44 -7.62 -37.48 -13.21
CA PRO A 44 -7.28 -38.18 -14.44
C PRO A 44 -6.57 -37.29 -15.48
N PRO A 45 -5.77 -37.87 -16.39
CA PRO A 45 -5.02 -37.15 -17.42
C PRO A 45 -5.93 -36.68 -18.56
N THR A 46 -5.73 -35.46 -19.04
CA THR A 46 -6.42 -34.88 -20.21
C THR A 46 -5.42 -34.62 -21.32
N GLY A 47 -5.76 -35.07 -22.53
CA GLY A 47 -4.91 -35.00 -23.73
C GLY A 47 -4.74 -33.58 -24.28
N ALA A 48 -3.56 -33.34 -24.87
CA ALA A 48 -3.14 -32.07 -25.44
C ALA A 48 -3.69 -31.88 -26.87
N PRO A 49 -4.16 -30.67 -27.25
CA PRO A 49 -4.46 -30.34 -28.64
C PRO A 49 -3.25 -29.74 -29.37
N GLN A 50 -3.11 -30.09 -30.66
CA GLN A 50 -2.10 -29.60 -31.59
C GLN A 50 -2.35 -28.11 -31.95
N ALA A 51 -1.28 -27.31 -31.93
CA ALA A 51 -1.28 -25.90 -32.33
C ALA A 51 -0.77 -25.71 -33.77
N SER A 52 -1.44 -24.83 -34.52
CA SER A 52 -1.01 -24.37 -35.86
C SER A 52 -0.15 -23.10 -35.77
N PRO A 53 0.77 -22.85 -36.73
CA PRO A 53 1.75 -21.77 -36.65
C PRO A 53 1.17 -20.40 -37.10
N MET A 54 1.60 -19.32 -36.43
CA MET A 54 1.35 -17.92 -36.77
C MET A 54 2.64 -17.23 -37.26
N PRO A 55 2.54 -16.17 -38.09
CA PRO A 55 3.68 -15.60 -38.81
C PRO A 55 4.45 -14.57 -37.97
N CYS A 56 5.78 -14.61 -38.08
CA CYS A 56 6.72 -13.69 -37.43
C CYS A 56 6.72 -12.29 -38.08
N LEU A 57 6.52 -11.25 -37.29
CA LEU A 57 6.74 -9.85 -37.68
C LEU A 57 8.19 -9.45 -37.35
N SER A 58 8.97 -9.18 -38.40
CA SER A 58 10.34 -8.68 -38.34
C SER A 58 10.35 -7.17 -38.06
N ILE A 59 11.06 -6.74 -37.02
CA ILE A 59 11.28 -5.32 -36.69
C ILE A 59 12.71 -4.97 -37.13
N ALA A 60 12.81 -4.05 -38.09
CA ALA A 60 14.08 -3.58 -38.64
C ALA A 60 14.74 -2.51 -37.74
N SER A 61 16.07 -2.60 -37.71
CA SER A 61 17.10 -1.66 -37.21
C SER A 61 16.84 -0.20 -37.66
N GLY A 62 17.27 0.87 -36.97
CA GLY A 62 18.36 1.07 -36.03
C GLY A 62 19.05 2.39 -36.42
N HIS A 63 18.43 3.54 -36.11
CA HIS A 63 19.03 4.86 -36.30
C HIS A 63 19.53 5.42 -34.96
N PRO A 64 20.77 5.95 -34.88
CA PRO A 64 21.26 6.64 -33.69
C PRO A 64 20.51 7.97 -33.53
N MET A 65 19.78 8.13 -32.42
CA MET A 65 19.05 9.35 -32.08
C MET A 65 20.01 10.36 -31.43
N GLU A 66 20.07 11.56 -32.01
CA GLU A 66 20.73 12.73 -31.45
C GLU A 66 20.08 13.11 -30.11
N PRO A 67 20.84 13.46 -29.05
CA PRO A 67 20.28 13.79 -27.74
C PRO A 67 19.49 15.11 -27.81
N VAL A 68 18.16 15.00 -27.91
CA VAL A 68 17.24 16.14 -27.85
C VAL A 68 17.24 16.69 -26.42
N ALA A 69 17.58 17.97 -26.25
CA ALA A 69 17.49 18.66 -24.96
C ALA A 69 16.07 18.53 -24.39
N PRO A 70 15.90 18.26 -23.09
CA PRO A 70 14.59 18.01 -22.51
C PRO A 70 13.71 19.26 -22.66
N ALA A 71 12.70 19.16 -23.52
CA ALA A 71 11.66 20.17 -23.60
C ALA A 71 11.01 20.30 -22.21
N GLY A 72 10.91 21.53 -21.70
CA GLY A 72 10.29 21.80 -20.41
C GLY A 72 8.91 21.15 -20.32
N PHE A 73 8.65 20.45 -19.21
CA PHE A 73 7.35 19.82 -18.97
C PHE A 73 6.28 20.90 -18.76
N GLU A 74 5.48 21.17 -19.78
CA GLU A 74 4.35 22.10 -19.68
C GLU A 74 3.11 21.37 -19.13
N LEU A 75 2.67 21.78 -17.94
CA LEU A 75 1.35 21.43 -17.44
C LEU A 75 0.29 22.16 -18.28
N PRO A 76 -0.72 21.46 -18.82
CA PRO A 76 -1.85 22.13 -19.44
C PRO A 76 -2.53 23.06 -18.41
N PRO A 77 -2.99 24.25 -18.82
CA PRO A 77 -3.77 25.08 -17.92
C PRO A 77 -5.00 24.30 -17.45
N PRO A 78 -5.40 24.42 -16.17
CA PRO A 78 -6.63 23.78 -15.70
C PRO A 78 -7.78 24.29 -16.57
N PRO A 79 -8.66 23.41 -17.07
CA PRO A 79 -9.75 23.84 -17.93
C PRO A 79 -10.65 24.85 -17.19
N PRO A 80 -11.23 25.81 -17.91
CA PRO A 80 -12.01 26.87 -17.28
C PRO A 80 -13.22 26.27 -16.56
N ASP A 81 -13.29 26.46 -15.24
CA ASP A 81 -14.47 26.10 -14.46
C ASP A 81 -15.58 27.14 -14.69
N ASN A 82 -16.27 27.00 -15.82
CA ASN A 82 -17.36 27.92 -16.23
C ASN A 82 -18.49 28.00 -15.19
N ALA A 83 -18.64 26.98 -14.33
CA ALA A 83 -19.62 26.96 -13.24
C ALA A 83 -19.08 27.52 -11.91
N ARG A 84 -17.79 27.85 -11.81
CA ARG A 84 -17.18 28.48 -10.64
C ARG A 84 -17.77 29.86 -10.34
N PRO A 85 -17.89 30.81 -11.29
CA PRO A 85 -18.46 32.12 -10.98
C PRO A 85 -19.91 31.98 -10.48
N ALA A 86 -20.73 31.14 -11.12
CA ALA A 86 -22.10 30.89 -10.69
C ALA A 86 -22.17 30.26 -9.28
N ARG A 87 -21.31 29.29 -8.96
CA ARG A 87 -21.27 28.66 -7.64
C ARG A 87 -20.75 29.58 -6.54
N LEU A 88 -19.77 30.44 -6.85
CA LEU A 88 -19.29 31.45 -5.92
C LEU A 88 -20.35 32.54 -5.71
N ALA A 89 -21.03 32.98 -6.76
CA ALA A 89 -22.15 33.91 -6.67
C ALA A 89 -23.30 33.32 -5.83
N LEU A 90 -23.72 32.07 -6.10
CA LEU A 90 -24.75 31.38 -5.32
C LEU A 90 -24.33 31.16 -3.85
N GLY A 91 -23.06 30.80 -3.63
CA GLY A 91 -22.51 30.64 -2.28
C GLY A 91 -22.39 31.96 -1.51
N ALA A 92 -22.15 33.08 -2.20
CA ALA A 92 -22.09 34.42 -1.61
C ALA A 92 -23.48 35.03 -1.39
N LEU A 93 -24.46 34.70 -2.23
CA LEU A 93 -25.86 35.13 -2.07
C LEU A 93 -26.54 34.43 -0.89
N ALA A 94 -26.21 33.17 -0.62
CA ALA A 94 -26.82 32.39 0.45
C ALA A 94 -26.66 32.98 1.88
N PRO A 95 -25.49 33.48 2.33
CA PRO A 95 -25.41 34.18 3.62
C PRO A 95 -26.17 35.51 3.61
N ILE A 96 -26.23 36.22 2.47
CA ILE A 96 -27.01 37.45 2.34
C ILE A 96 -28.51 37.17 2.49
N THR A 97 -29.02 36.12 1.85
CA THR A 97 -30.42 35.68 2.02
C THR A 97 -30.66 35.14 3.42
N ALA A 98 -29.68 34.51 4.06
CA ALA A 98 -29.79 34.04 5.43
C ALA A 98 -29.95 35.20 6.42
N VAL A 99 -29.12 36.24 6.29
CA VAL A 99 -29.19 37.45 7.11
C VAL A 99 -30.48 38.22 6.83
N GLY A 100 -30.87 38.40 5.56
CA GLY A 100 -32.13 39.04 5.21
C GLY A 100 -33.35 38.32 5.78
N ALA A 101 -33.38 36.98 5.68
CA ALA A 101 -34.43 36.16 6.28
C ALA A 101 -34.47 36.26 7.81
N PHE A 102 -33.31 36.29 8.46
CA PHE A 102 -33.21 36.47 9.90
C PHE A 102 -33.73 37.84 10.35
N VAL A 103 -33.35 38.91 9.65
CA VAL A 103 -33.80 40.29 9.92
C VAL A 103 -35.32 40.42 9.71
N LEU A 104 -35.88 39.73 8.72
CA LEU A 104 -37.32 39.69 8.44
C LEU A 104 -38.11 38.77 9.39
N GLY A 105 -37.46 38.18 10.40
CA GLY A 105 -38.14 37.34 11.39
C GLY A 105 -38.53 35.95 10.89
N VAL A 106 -37.90 35.45 9.80
CA VAL A 106 -38.14 34.13 9.22
C VAL A 106 -36.89 33.25 9.38
N PRO A 107 -36.56 32.81 10.61
CA PRO A 107 -35.31 32.08 10.90
C PRO A 107 -35.19 30.77 10.11
N GLU A 108 -36.27 30.20 9.62
CA GLU A 108 -36.28 28.95 8.86
C GLU A 108 -35.69 29.12 7.46
N LEU A 109 -35.95 30.26 6.80
CA LEU A 109 -35.31 30.61 5.52
C LEU A 109 -33.81 30.84 5.69
N SER A 110 -33.37 31.27 6.89
CA SER A 110 -31.94 31.39 7.21
C SER A 110 -31.26 30.02 7.28
N LEU A 111 -31.91 29.02 7.89
CA LEU A 111 -31.38 27.66 8.01
C LEU A 111 -31.30 26.97 6.65
N VAL A 112 -32.32 27.12 5.79
CA VAL A 112 -32.30 26.62 4.41
C VAL A 112 -31.17 27.27 3.60
N SER A 113 -30.98 28.59 3.75
CA SER A 113 -29.91 29.31 3.07
C SER A 113 -28.52 28.86 3.53
N VAL A 114 -28.32 28.65 4.83
CA VAL A 114 -27.05 28.11 5.39
C VAL A 114 -26.82 26.68 4.91
N ALA A 115 -27.84 25.82 4.91
CA ALA A 115 -27.74 24.46 4.40
C ALA A 115 -27.39 24.42 2.90
N PHE A 116 -28.00 25.31 2.11
CA PHE A 116 -27.68 25.46 0.69
C PHE A 116 -26.26 25.97 0.46
N ALA A 117 -25.81 26.97 1.23
CA ALA A 117 -24.44 27.47 1.20
C ALA A 117 -23.43 26.35 1.53
N ALA A 118 -23.71 25.57 2.59
CA ALA A 118 -22.90 24.44 3.01
C ALA A 118 -22.84 23.37 1.92
N LEU A 119 -23.97 23.04 1.27
CA LEU A 119 -24.00 22.10 0.16
C LEU A 119 -23.19 22.60 -1.04
N CYS A 120 -23.31 23.88 -1.41
CA CYS A 120 -22.50 24.49 -2.47
C CYS A 120 -21.01 24.41 -2.14
N ALA A 121 -20.62 24.78 -0.91
CA ALA A 121 -19.24 24.69 -0.44
C ALA A 121 -18.72 23.24 -0.47
N LEU A 122 -19.52 22.26 -0.03
CA LEU A 122 -19.18 20.83 -0.10
C LEU A 122 -19.02 20.34 -1.54
N THR A 123 -19.83 20.82 -2.50
CA THR A 123 -19.67 20.43 -3.91
C THR A 123 -18.43 21.03 -4.55
N VAL A 124 -18.08 22.28 -4.25
CA VAL A 124 -16.84 22.92 -4.73
C VAL A 124 -15.64 22.21 -4.12
N ARG A 125 -15.68 21.92 -2.82
CA ARG A 125 -14.65 21.17 -2.11
C ARG A 125 -14.48 19.77 -2.72
N GLY A 126 -15.56 19.02 -2.90
CA GLY A 126 -15.52 17.68 -3.47
C GLY A 126 -14.95 17.64 -4.89
N ARG A 127 -15.23 18.64 -5.73
CA ARG A 127 -14.62 18.73 -7.07
C ARG A 127 -13.11 18.95 -6.98
N ARG A 128 -12.65 19.88 -6.14
CA ARG A 128 -11.21 20.13 -5.93
C ARG A 128 -10.50 18.89 -5.41
N GLU A 129 -11.12 18.19 -4.46
CA GLU A 129 -10.60 16.93 -3.93
C GLU A 129 -10.50 15.85 -5.02
N THR A 130 -11.49 15.75 -5.92
CA THR A 130 -11.48 14.78 -7.03
C THR A 130 -10.37 15.09 -8.05
N VAL A 131 -10.21 16.35 -8.45
CA VAL A 131 -9.13 16.77 -9.37
C VAL A 131 -7.77 16.53 -8.73
N GLY A 132 -7.57 16.97 -7.49
CA GLY A 132 -6.30 16.73 -6.79
C GLY A 132 -6.01 15.24 -6.61
N GLN A 133 -7.03 14.42 -6.35
CA GLN A 133 -6.86 12.97 -6.27
C GLN A 133 -6.43 12.39 -7.63
N SER A 134 -7.01 12.84 -8.75
CA SER A 134 -6.58 12.38 -10.07
C SER A 134 -5.14 12.76 -10.40
N LEU A 135 -4.71 13.97 -10.03
CA LEU A 135 -3.33 14.42 -10.19
C LEU A 135 -2.37 13.61 -9.32
N ALA A 136 -2.72 13.34 -8.05
CA ALA A 136 -1.93 12.48 -7.17
C ALA A 136 -1.84 11.02 -7.68
N MET A 137 -2.90 10.50 -8.30
CA MET A 137 -2.86 9.16 -8.91
C MET A 137 -1.99 9.13 -10.17
N ALA A 138 -2.05 10.18 -10.99
CA ALA A 138 -1.17 10.33 -12.14
C ALA A 138 0.30 10.50 -11.71
N ALA A 139 0.56 11.26 -10.64
CA ALA A 139 1.90 11.42 -10.08
C ALA A 139 2.48 10.08 -9.61
N LEU A 140 1.67 9.24 -8.96
CA LEU A 140 2.06 7.90 -8.55
C LEU A 140 2.44 7.00 -9.75
N ASP A 141 1.66 7.06 -10.84
CA ASP A 141 1.99 6.35 -12.09
C ASP A 141 3.34 6.82 -12.67
N ARG A 142 3.59 8.14 -12.71
CA ARG A 142 4.86 8.69 -13.21
C ARG A 142 6.04 8.28 -12.34
N ALA A 143 5.87 8.33 -11.02
CA ALA A 143 6.89 7.87 -10.07
C ALA A 143 7.22 6.38 -10.26
N ALA A 144 6.21 5.52 -10.45
CA ALA A 144 6.41 4.09 -10.70
C ALA A 144 7.14 3.78 -12.02
N ARG A 145 7.21 4.75 -12.95
CA ARG A 145 7.97 4.67 -14.20
C ARG A 145 9.34 5.33 -14.12
N GLY A 146 9.77 5.76 -12.93
CA GLY A 146 11.02 6.48 -12.71
C GLY A 146 11.00 7.94 -13.18
N ARG A 147 9.81 8.52 -13.41
CA ARG A 147 9.65 9.92 -13.89
C ARG A 147 9.34 10.84 -12.72
N PHE A 148 10.32 11.05 -11.85
CA PHE A 148 10.14 11.78 -10.60
C PHE A 148 9.86 13.27 -10.80
N ASP A 149 10.46 13.91 -11.81
CA ASP A 149 10.22 15.33 -12.11
C ASP A 149 8.77 15.59 -12.55
N GLU A 150 8.23 14.75 -13.44
CA GLU A 150 6.84 14.84 -13.87
C GLU A 150 5.88 14.57 -12.70
N ALA A 151 6.20 13.59 -11.85
CA ALA A 151 5.42 13.28 -10.67
C ALA A 151 5.39 14.48 -9.71
N ARG A 152 6.54 15.13 -9.47
CA ARG A 152 6.64 16.35 -8.65
C ARG A 152 5.81 17.49 -9.25
N ALA A 153 5.95 17.76 -10.54
CA ALA A 153 5.17 18.80 -11.21
C ALA A 153 3.65 18.58 -11.07
N LEU A 154 3.19 17.32 -11.19
CA LEU A 154 1.78 16.97 -10.97
C LEU A 154 1.33 17.19 -9.52
N LEU A 155 2.18 16.91 -8.53
CA LEU A 155 1.89 17.18 -7.12
C LEU A 155 1.88 18.68 -6.80
N ASP A 156 2.77 19.45 -7.42
CA ASP A 156 2.86 20.90 -7.25
C ASP A 156 1.69 21.63 -7.92
N ALA A 157 1.11 21.03 -8.97
CA ALA A 157 -0.12 21.49 -9.58
C ALA A 157 -1.36 21.31 -8.67
N VAL A 158 -1.28 20.46 -7.65
CA VAL A 158 -2.35 20.35 -6.66
C VAL A 158 -2.33 21.60 -5.80
N ALA A 159 -3.34 22.46 -6.01
CA ALA A 159 -3.50 23.70 -5.26
C ALA A 159 -3.27 23.47 -3.76
N PRO A 160 -2.49 24.34 -3.09
CA PRO A 160 -1.97 24.09 -1.76
C PRO A 160 -3.11 23.62 -0.86
N PRO A 161 -3.08 22.33 -0.47
CA PRO A 161 -4.17 21.77 0.29
C PRO A 161 -4.24 22.52 1.61
N ARG A 162 -5.45 22.73 2.14
CA ARG A 162 -5.52 23.02 3.57
C ARG A 162 -4.86 21.82 4.25
N HIS A 163 -3.79 22.06 5.02
CA HIS A 163 -2.94 21.05 5.67
C HIS A 163 -3.72 19.94 6.40
N PHE A 164 -4.99 20.18 6.73
CA PHE A 164 -5.89 19.24 7.40
C PHE A 164 -6.83 18.44 6.48
N SER A 165 -6.66 18.49 5.16
CA SER A 165 -7.45 17.71 4.22
C SER A 165 -6.80 16.36 3.93
N HIS A 166 -7.62 15.31 3.73
CA HIS A 166 -7.11 13.98 3.36
C HIS A 166 -6.24 14.04 2.08
N LEU A 167 -6.65 14.88 1.11
CA LEU A 167 -5.88 15.10 -0.11
C LEU A 167 -4.51 15.72 0.18
N GLY A 168 -4.42 16.65 1.12
CA GLY A 168 -3.13 17.21 1.53
C GLY A 168 -2.19 16.15 2.09
N GLN A 169 -2.70 15.28 2.95
CA GLN A 169 -1.93 14.15 3.46
C GLN A 169 -1.50 13.20 2.34
N VAL A 170 -2.34 12.94 1.34
CA VAL A 170 -1.97 12.12 0.17
C VAL A 170 -0.80 12.77 -0.55
N VAL A 171 -0.93 14.05 -0.92
CA VAL A 171 0.08 14.79 -1.68
C VAL A 171 1.40 14.84 -0.92
N ASP A 172 1.37 15.22 0.35
CA ASP A 172 2.58 15.33 1.17
C ASP A 172 3.21 13.95 1.44
N SER A 173 2.40 12.89 1.59
CA SER A 173 2.95 11.52 1.67
C SER A 173 3.62 11.06 0.37
N GLN A 174 3.11 11.49 -0.79
CA GLN A 174 3.73 11.19 -2.09
C GLN A 174 4.99 12.03 -2.32
N ARG A 175 4.99 13.31 -1.92
CA ARG A 175 6.21 14.14 -1.91
C ARG A 175 7.29 13.54 -1.02
N ALA A 176 6.91 13.05 0.16
CA ALA A 176 7.84 12.35 1.05
C ALA A 176 8.42 11.09 0.40
N ALA A 177 7.61 10.30 -0.31
CA ALA A 177 8.08 9.13 -1.04
C ALA A 177 9.04 9.49 -2.18
N LEU A 178 8.73 10.55 -2.95
CA LEU A 178 9.61 11.06 -4.01
C LEU A 178 10.95 11.55 -3.47
N ALA A 179 10.93 12.37 -2.40
CA ALA A 179 12.14 12.84 -1.74
C ALA A 179 12.99 11.67 -1.21
N LEU A 180 12.36 10.64 -0.62
CA LEU A 180 13.05 9.43 -0.19
C LEU A 180 13.67 8.66 -1.37
N TYR A 181 12.99 8.58 -2.51
CA TYR A 181 13.54 7.95 -3.71
C TYR A 181 14.70 8.73 -4.32
N GLU A 182 14.69 10.05 -4.23
CA GLU A 182 15.81 10.89 -4.64
C GLU A 182 16.96 10.89 -3.61
N GLY A 183 16.72 10.36 -2.41
CA GLY A 183 17.68 10.31 -1.32
C GLY A 183 17.84 11.66 -0.62
N ASP A 184 16.85 12.56 -0.69
CA ASP A 184 16.74 13.77 0.13
C ASP A 184 15.96 13.42 1.40
N LEU A 185 16.69 13.00 2.43
CA LEU A 185 16.10 12.45 3.65
C LEU A 185 15.44 13.53 4.51
N GLU A 186 15.99 14.74 4.51
CA GLU A 186 15.48 15.90 5.22
C GLU A 186 14.14 16.36 4.62
N ALA A 187 14.04 16.48 3.29
CA ALA A 187 12.78 16.80 2.64
C ALA A 187 11.75 15.67 2.84
N ALA A 188 12.19 14.40 2.76
CA ALA A 188 11.32 13.26 3.03
C ALA A 188 10.74 13.31 4.45
N GLU A 189 11.56 13.58 5.46
CA GLU A 189 11.09 13.74 6.85
C GLU A 189 10.14 14.94 6.99
N ALA A 190 10.45 16.08 6.38
CA ALA A 190 9.64 17.29 6.46
C ALA A 190 8.23 17.07 5.87
N PHE A 191 8.15 16.55 4.65
CA PHE A 191 6.87 16.23 4.01
C PHE A 191 6.10 15.14 4.75
N ALA A 192 6.79 14.09 5.22
CA ALA A 192 6.15 13.02 5.99
C ALA A 192 5.64 13.52 7.34
N THR A 193 6.33 14.49 7.96
CA THR A 193 5.88 15.13 9.21
C THR A 193 4.61 15.94 8.99
N GLU A 194 4.53 16.70 7.90
CA GLU A 194 3.32 17.42 7.53
C GLU A 194 2.15 16.45 7.29
N ALA A 195 2.38 15.41 6.49
CA ALA A 195 1.37 14.40 6.17
C ALA A 195 0.90 13.60 7.40
N ALA A 196 1.78 13.37 8.38
CA ALA A 196 1.47 12.60 9.58
C ALA A 196 0.72 13.40 10.67
N ARG A 197 0.50 14.71 10.47
CA ARG A 197 -0.24 15.56 11.43
C ARG A 197 -1.63 15.02 11.71
N GLU A 198 -2.04 15.09 12.97
CA GLU A 198 -3.38 14.72 13.38
C GLU A 198 -4.39 15.75 12.85
N GLY A 199 -5.14 15.36 11.82
CA GLY A 199 -6.24 16.15 11.29
C GLY A 199 -7.56 15.88 12.04
N ALA A 200 -8.48 16.84 11.98
CA ALA A 200 -9.82 16.71 12.55
C ALA A 200 -10.55 15.47 11.97
N ARG A 201 -10.74 14.44 12.82
CA ARG A 201 -11.51 13.21 12.58
C ARG A 201 -11.43 12.70 11.14
N LEU A 202 -10.21 12.33 10.76
CA LEU A 202 -9.97 11.68 9.49
C LEU A 202 -10.64 10.30 9.50
N GLY A 203 -11.54 10.07 8.55
CA GLY A 203 -12.05 8.72 8.32
C GLY A 203 -10.90 7.76 7.95
N MET A 204 -11.24 6.50 7.72
CA MET A 204 -10.33 5.42 7.34
C MET A 204 -9.25 5.79 6.29
N LEU A 205 -9.58 6.60 5.28
CA LEU A 205 -8.60 7.04 4.28
C LEU A 205 -7.47 7.89 4.88
N GLY A 206 -7.77 8.77 5.84
CA GLY A 206 -6.70 9.53 6.49
C GLY A 206 -5.91 8.69 7.49
N GLU A 207 -6.49 7.65 8.11
CA GLU A 207 -5.69 6.66 8.86
C GLU A 207 -4.68 5.95 7.94
N LEU A 208 -5.08 5.62 6.71
CA LEU A 208 -4.20 5.03 5.69
C LEU A 208 -3.07 5.98 5.29
N HIS A 209 -3.38 7.23 4.94
CA HIS A 209 -2.34 8.19 4.52
C HIS A 209 -1.42 8.58 5.69
N ARG A 210 -1.95 8.68 6.91
CA ARG A 210 -1.16 8.87 8.12
C ARG A 210 -0.21 7.70 8.36
N GLY A 211 -0.68 6.46 8.22
CA GLY A 211 0.17 5.28 8.33
C GLY A 211 1.30 5.28 7.28
N SER A 212 0.97 5.65 6.03
CA SER A 212 1.97 5.82 4.97
C SER A 212 3.01 6.88 5.34
N ALA A 213 2.57 8.06 5.78
CA ALA A 213 3.44 9.15 6.19
C ALA A 213 4.35 8.77 7.37
N LEU A 214 3.79 8.18 8.43
CA LEU A 214 4.57 7.69 9.58
C LEU A 214 5.63 6.67 9.15
N SER A 215 5.29 5.77 8.22
CA SER A 215 6.23 4.75 7.73
C SER A 215 7.39 5.33 6.92
N LEU A 216 7.13 6.35 6.10
CA LEU A 216 8.18 7.08 5.36
C LEU A 216 9.05 7.90 6.32
N ARG A 217 8.42 8.54 7.31
CA ARG A 217 9.13 9.31 8.34
C ARG A 217 10.04 8.45 9.19
N ALA A 218 9.61 7.26 9.58
CA ALA A 218 10.42 6.32 10.35
C ALA A 218 11.69 5.91 9.58
N VAL A 219 11.56 5.61 8.28
CA VAL A 219 12.71 5.26 7.42
C VAL A 219 13.66 6.45 7.26
N ALA A 220 13.14 7.64 6.94
CA ALA A 220 13.94 8.85 6.80
C ALA A 220 14.69 9.19 8.09
N ARG A 221 14.01 9.13 9.24
CA ARG A 221 14.60 9.36 10.57
C ARG A 221 15.64 8.32 10.93
N ALA A 222 15.42 7.04 10.61
CA ALA A 222 16.42 6.00 10.84
C ALA A 222 17.69 6.26 10.03
N ALA A 223 17.55 6.60 8.75
CA ALA A 223 18.66 6.95 7.87
C ALA A 223 19.42 8.21 8.33
N LEU A 224 18.69 9.26 8.75
CA LEU A 224 19.27 10.47 9.36
C LEU A 224 19.87 10.24 10.75
N GLY A 225 19.48 9.15 11.40
CA GLY A 225 19.97 8.80 12.71
C GLY A 225 19.23 9.25 13.94
N LYS A 226 17.99 9.69 13.75
CA LYS A 226 17.11 10.13 14.82
C LYS A 226 16.46 8.88 15.44
N LYS A 227 17.25 8.13 16.22
CA LYS A 227 16.88 6.82 16.78
C LYS A 227 15.54 6.85 17.51
N ASP A 228 15.44 7.69 18.54
CA ASP A 228 14.26 7.71 19.42
C ASP A 228 12.99 8.13 18.68
N ASP A 229 13.11 9.13 17.80
CA ASP A 229 12.01 9.60 16.96
C ASP A 229 11.54 8.52 15.95
N SER A 230 12.48 7.77 15.37
CA SER A 230 12.18 6.66 14.47
C SER A 230 11.49 5.52 15.22
N LEU A 231 12.02 5.11 16.37
CA LEU A 231 11.41 4.07 17.22
C LEU A 231 10.02 4.47 17.72
N SER A 232 9.78 5.76 18.01
CA SER A 232 8.45 6.27 18.34
C SER A 232 7.45 6.06 17.18
N ASP A 233 7.87 6.31 15.95
CA ASP A 233 7.01 6.09 14.77
C ASP A 233 6.80 4.61 14.48
N VAL A 234 7.83 3.77 14.64
CA VAL A 234 7.74 2.30 14.56
C VAL A 234 6.72 1.77 15.58
N ALA A 235 6.77 2.22 16.83
CA ALA A 235 5.84 1.82 17.87
C ALA A 235 4.38 2.19 17.52
N LYS A 236 4.16 3.41 17.00
CA LYS A 236 2.83 3.86 16.53
C LYS A 236 2.30 2.99 15.39
N LEU A 237 3.17 2.62 14.44
CA LEU A 237 2.79 1.77 13.30
C LEU A 237 2.43 0.35 13.76
N ARG A 238 3.22 -0.24 14.67
CA ARG A 238 2.99 -1.58 15.20
C ARG A 238 1.72 -1.66 16.07
N GLY A 239 1.42 -0.58 16.81
CA GLY A 239 0.21 -0.46 17.64
C GLY A 239 -1.04 0.04 16.90
N SER A 240 -0.92 0.43 15.63
CA SER A 240 -2.06 0.91 14.84
C SER A 240 -3.09 -0.20 14.62
N SER A 241 -4.38 0.12 14.74
CA SER A 241 -5.47 -0.79 14.30
C SER A 241 -5.48 -1.02 12.79
N PHE A 242 -4.83 -0.14 12.03
CA PHE A 242 -4.73 -0.19 10.58
C PHE A 242 -3.29 -0.52 10.18
N ARG A 243 -3.01 -1.82 10.05
CA ARG A 243 -1.70 -2.37 9.68
C ARG A 243 -1.69 -2.77 8.21
N GLN A 244 -1.35 -1.83 7.32
CA GLN A 244 -1.00 -2.23 5.96
C GLN A 244 0.40 -2.86 5.96
N GLY A 245 0.57 -3.95 5.21
CA GLY A 245 1.85 -4.65 5.17
C GLY A 245 3.01 -3.76 4.76
N SER A 246 2.81 -2.81 3.84
CA SER A 246 3.87 -1.84 3.45
C SER A 246 4.30 -0.92 4.60
N PHE A 247 3.39 -0.57 5.52
CA PHE A 247 3.72 0.27 6.67
C PHE A 247 4.57 -0.50 7.69
N VAL A 248 4.16 -1.75 7.98
CA VAL A 248 4.88 -2.62 8.91
C VAL A 248 6.25 -3.02 8.32
N ALA A 249 6.34 -3.23 7.01
CA ALA A 249 7.60 -3.53 6.34
C ALA A 249 8.59 -2.36 6.40
N ARG A 250 8.13 -1.13 6.20
CA ARG A 250 8.96 0.06 6.38
C ARG A 250 9.35 0.31 7.83
N ALA A 251 8.48 -0.03 8.78
CA ALA A 251 8.84 -0.01 10.19
C ALA A 251 9.98 -1.00 10.50
N ALA A 252 9.91 -2.23 9.97
CA ALA A 252 10.98 -3.22 10.07
C ALA A 252 12.27 -2.76 9.36
N LEU A 253 12.14 -2.08 8.21
CA LEU A 253 13.28 -1.50 7.50
C LEU A 253 13.94 -0.39 8.32
N ALA A 254 13.15 0.48 8.97
CA ALA A 254 13.67 1.52 9.84
C ALA A 254 14.45 0.92 11.04
N GLU A 255 13.94 -0.13 11.67
CA GLU A 255 14.67 -0.86 12.72
C GLU A 255 15.97 -1.48 12.18
N ALA A 256 15.94 -2.11 11.01
CA ALA A 256 17.13 -2.67 10.37
C ALA A 256 18.19 -1.59 10.08
N LEU A 257 17.77 -0.40 9.63
CA LEU A 257 18.67 0.74 9.41
C LEU A 257 19.31 1.21 10.73
N LEU A 258 18.54 1.28 11.82
CA LEU A 258 19.06 1.65 13.13
C LEU A 258 20.10 0.64 13.63
N PHE A 259 19.79 -0.67 13.59
CA PHE A 259 20.72 -1.71 14.02
C PHE A 259 21.99 -1.76 13.17
N ALA A 260 21.86 -1.56 11.86
CA ALA A 260 23.01 -1.45 10.96
C ALA A 260 23.95 -0.32 11.40
N ARG A 261 23.38 0.85 11.68
CA ARG A 261 24.14 2.04 12.05
C ARG A 261 24.78 1.96 13.43
N GLU A 262 24.13 1.26 14.36
CA GLU A 262 24.65 0.94 15.68
C GLU A 262 25.66 -0.22 15.64
N ARG A 263 25.86 -0.84 14.47
CA ARG A 263 26.68 -2.03 14.26
C ARG A 263 26.24 -3.22 15.11
N ASP A 264 24.97 -3.26 15.51
CA ASP A 264 24.33 -4.40 16.16
C ASP A 264 23.90 -5.43 15.11
N LEU A 265 24.87 -6.23 14.66
CA LEU A 265 24.67 -7.24 13.62
C LEU A 265 23.75 -8.38 14.07
N GLU A 266 23.67 -8.64 15.38
CA GLU A 266 22.80 -9.70 15.90
C GLU A 266 21.34 -9.28 15.79
N SER A 267 20.99 -8.10 16.28
CA SER A 267 19.63 -7.56 16.15
C SER A 267 19.26 -7.30 14.69
N LEU A 268 20.20 -6.82 13.87
CA LEU A 268 19.99 -6.69 12.43
C LEU A 268 19.68 -8.05 11.78
N SER A 269 20.47 -9.09 12.09
CA SER A 269 20.22 -10.44 11.59
C SER A 269 18.86 -10.98 12.03
N ARG A 270 18.46 -10.68 13.27
CA ARG A 270 17.17 -11.10 13.82
C ARG A 270 16.02 -10.46 13.05
N VAL A 271 16.03 -9.13 12.86
CA VAL A 271 15.01 -8.43 12.08
C VAL A 271 14.93 -8.94 10.64
N LEU A 272 16.07 -9.06 9.97
CA LEU A 272 16.11 -9.51 8.57
C LEU A 272 15.62 -10.95 8.38
N ARG A 273 15.75 -11.81 9.40
CA ARG A 273 15.24 -13.18 9.40
C ARG A 273 13.76 -13.20 9.72
N ASP A 274 13.37 -12.58 10.82
CA ASP A 274 12.02 -12.67 11.38
C ASP A 274 11.00 -11.91 10.52
N GLU A 275 11.41 -10.80 9.91
CA GLU A 275 10.58 -9.96 9.03
C GLU A 275 10.96 -10.11 7.54
N ARG A 276 11.71 -11.16 7.16
CA ARG A 276 12.18 -11.40 5.78
C ARG A 276 11.04 -11.31 4.76
N ALA A 277 10.00 -12.11 4.97
CA ALA A 277 8.88 -12.20 4.05
C ALA A 277 8.18 -10.84 3.89
N LEU A 278 8.05 -10.08 4.97
CA LEU A 278 7.41 -8.78 4.97
C LEU A 278 8.27 -7.71 4.28
N LEU A 279 9.55 -7.61 4.66
CA LEU A 279 10.52 -6.68 4.07
C LEU A 279 10.57 -6.85 2.56
N PHE A 280 10.69 -8.08 2.08
CA PHE A 280 10.81 -8.33 0.66
C PHE A 280 9.44 -8.35 -0.06
N GLY A 281 8.39 -8.82 0.59
CA GLY A 281 7.05 -8.89 0.00
C GLY A 281 6.33 -7.56 -0.16
N ALA A 282 6.59 -6.58 0.72
CA ALA A 282 5.74 -5.39 0.86
C ALA A 282 6.45 -4.03 0.66
N THR A 283 7.78 -3.99 0.65
CA THR A 283 8.53 -2.76 0.33
C THR A 283 8.64 -2.54 -1.19
N GLY A 284 9.02 -1.33 -1.61
CA GLY A 284 9.31 -1.03 -3.01
C GLY A 284 10.68 -1.56 -3.48
N PRO A 285 10.97 -1.51 -4.80
CA PRO A 285 12.22 -2.05 -5.35
C PRO A 285 13.49 -1.47 -4.72
N ARG A 286 13.55 -0.14 -4.53
CA ARG A 286 14.70 0.52 -3.88
C ARG A 286 14.85 0.12 -2.40
N GLU A 287 13.75 0.10 -1.65
CA GLU A 287 13.74 -0.35 -0.25
C GLU A 287 14.20 -1.81 -0.11
N ARG A 288 13.76 -2.70 -1.01
CA ARG A 288 14.27 -4.08 -1.08
C ARG A 288 15.76 -4.14 -1.36
N MET A 289 16.27 -3.28 -2.23
CA MET A 289 17.70 -3.21 -2.52
C MET A 289 18.52 -2.87 -1.27
N VAL A 290 18.05 -1.94 -0.43
CA VAL A 290 18.66 -1.68 0.90
C VAL A 290 18.57 -2.91 1.78
N ALA A 291 17.41 -3.55 1.88
CA ALA A 291 17.25 -4.76 2.70
C ALA A 291 18.17 -5.91 2.23
N ARG A 292 18.38 -6.07 0.91
CA ARG A 292 19.35 -7.03 0.34
C ARG A 292 20.78 -6.67 0.70
N ALA A 293 21.17 -5.40 0.56
CA ALA A 293 22.50 -4.93 0.92
C ALA A 293 22.80 -5.17 2.42
N LEU A 294 21.82 -4.89 3.30
CA LEU A 294 21.91 -5.18 4.72
C LEU A 294 22.05 -6.69 5.02
N ALA A 295 21.28 -7.54 4.33
CA ALA A 295 21.40 -8.99 4.47
C ALA A 295 22.79 -9.51 4.03
N ARG A 296 23.34 -8.97 2.93
CA ARG A 296 24.69 -9.30 2.46
C ARG A 296 25.77 -8.82 3.45
N MET A 297 25.61 -7.65 4.03
CA MET A 297 26.50 -7.14 5.08
C MET A 297 26.57 -8.08 6.29
N VAL A 298 25.41 -8.56 6.77
CA VAL A 298 25.36 -9.54 7.87
C VAL A 298 26.02 -10.87 7.48
N ALA A 299 25.78 -11.35 6.26
CA ALA A 299 26.35 -12.61 5.77
C ALA A 299 27.87 -12.54 5.64
N ALA A 300 28.41 -11.46 5.05
CA ALA A 300 29.83 -11.30 4.82
C ALA A 300 30.65 -11.29 6.12
N ARG A 301 30.15 -10.60 7.17
CA ARG A 301 30.86 -10.51 8.45
C ARG A 301 30.90 -11.83 9.24
N ARG A 302 30.00 -12.77 8.99
CA ARG A 302 30.05 -14.09 9.61
C ARG A 302 31.17 -14.98 9.07
N VAL A 303 31.57 -14.78 7.82
CA VAL A 303 32.46 -15.71 7.10
C VAL A 303 33.94 -15.37 7.32
N SER A 304 34.28 -14.15 7.76
CA SER A 304 35.66 -13.68 7.75
C SER A 304 36.12 -13.07 9.09
N VAL A 305 36.45 -13.92 10.07
CA VAL A 305 37.28 -13.48 11.21
C VAL A 305 38.76 -13.32 10.78
N TYR A 306 39.20 -14.09 9.77
CA TYR A 306 40.60 -14.15 9.32
C TYR A 306 40.89 -13.48 7.97
N ARG A 307 39.89 -12.86 7.32
CA ARG A 307 40.08 -12.09 6.09
C ARG A 307 39.46 -10.71 6.30
N GLU A 308 40.30 -9.68 6.39
CA GLU A 308 39.78 -8.33 6.18
C GLU A 308 39.22 -8.29 4.75
N PRO A 309 37.96 -7.88 4.55
CA PRO A 309 37.46 -7.65 3.21
C PRO A 309 38.39 -6.62 2.57
N GLY A 310 39.04 -7.01 1.47
CA GLY A 310 39.98 -6.14 0.77
C GLY A 310 39.31 -4.79 0.54
N LYS A 311 40.00 -3.69 0.88
CA LYS A 311 39.53 -2.34 0.55
C LYS A 311 39.19 -2.36 -0.93
N ARG A 312 37.91 -2.23 -1.25
CA ARG A 312 37.48 -2.13 -2.63
C ARG A 312 38.11 -0.86 -3.19
N ASP A 313 38.79 -0.98 -4.32
CA ASP A 313 39.26 0.18 -5.07
C ASP A 313 38.10 1.16 -5.22
N GLU A 314 38.39 2.46 -5.20
CA GLU A 314 37.44 3.58 -5.27
C GLU A 314 36.74 3.66 -6.64
N GLU A 315 36.17 2.54 -7.11
CA GLU A 315 35.30 2.54 -8.26
C GLU A 315 34.09 3.44 -7.94
N PRO A 316 33.70 4.33 -8.88
CA PRO A 316 32.54 5.18 -8.69
C PRO A 316 31.33 4.29 -8.41
N LEU A 317 30.68 4.53 -7.27
CA LEU A 317 29.46 3.83 -6.90
C LEU A 317 28.45 3.94 -8.03
N SER A 318 27.81 2.82 -8.40
CA SER A 318 26.66 2.87 -9.29
C SER A 318 25.59 3.80 -8.70
N GLU A 319 24.72 4.36 -9.52
CA GLU A 319 23.63 5.24 -9.06
C GLU A 319 22.81 4.56 -7.94
N GLN A 320 22.57 3.25 -8.09
CA GLN A 320 21.89 2.44 -7.08
C GLN A 320 22.68 2.34 -5.77
N ALA A 321 23.99 2.07 -5.85
CA ALA A 321 24.84 1.99 -4.67
C ALA A 321 25.00 3.35 -3.97
N SER A 322 25.05 4.44 -4.74
CA SER A 322 24.99 5.82 -4.22
C SER A 322 23.69 6.07 -3.47
N TRP A 323 22.55 5.62 -4.00
CA TRP A 323 21.28 5.72 -3.29
C TRP A 323 21.25 4.88 -2.01
N VAL A 324 21.74 3.62 -2.03
CA VAL A 324 21.86 2.81 -0.80
C VAL A 324 22.76 3.51 0.21
N ALA A 325 23.87 4.11 -0.23
CA ALA A 325 24.80 4.81 0.65
C ALA A 325 24.16 5.98 1.41
N ARG A 326 23.14 6.64 0.82
CA ARG A 326 22.40 7.69 1.52
C ARG A 326 21.55 7.15 2.67
N LEU A 327 20.95 5.97 2.52
CA LEU A 327 20.11 5.38 3.57
C LEU A 327 20.89 4.54 4.58
N ALA A 328 21.88 3.78 4.10
CA ALA A 328 22.68 2.83 4.85
C ALA A 328 24.15 2.88 4.36
N PRO A 329 24.93 3.88 4.81
CA PRO A 329 26.32 4.06 4.35
C PRO A 329 27.18 2.80 4.49
N ASP A 330 27.08 2.11 5.63
CA ASP A 330 27.83 0.87 5.91
C ASP A 330 27.42 -0.31 5.00
N ALA A 331 26.21 -0.27 4.43
CA ALA A 331 25.70 -1.28 3.52
C ALA A 331 26.02 -0.98 2.05
N ALA A 332 26.51 0.23 1.72
CA ALA A 332 26.75 0.68 0.35
C ALA A 332 27.72 -0.23 -0.42
N ALA A 333 28.79 -0.69 0.26
CA ALA A 333 29.77 -1.60 -0.33
C ALA A 333 29.15 -2.95 -0.74
N TYR A 334 28.02 -3.32 -0.14
CA TYR A 334 27.27 -4.52 -0.43
C TYR A 334 26.15 -4.27 -1.43
N ALA A 335 25.90 -3.04 -1.89
CA ALA A 335 24.89 -2.69 -2.87
C ALA A 335 25.38 -2.92 -4.32
N ASN A 336 26.02 -4.06 -4.58
CA ASN A 336 26.24 -4.49 -5.96
C ASN A 336 24.86 -4.86 -6.54
N THR A 337 24.37 -4.05 -7.46
CA THR A 337 23.20 -4.40 -8.27
C THR A 337 23.66 -4.49 -9.71
N ALA A 338 23.25 -5.56 -10.40
CA ALA A 338 23.46 -5.61 -11.83
C ALA A 338 22.74 -4.40 -12.43
N THR A 339 23.39 -3.71 -13.37
CA THR A 339 22.87 -2.50 -14.02
C THR A 339 21.42 -2.74 -14.40
N LEU A 340 20.51 -2.06 -13.69
CA LEU A 340 19.10 -2.09 -14.01
C LEU A 340 18.89 -1.24 -15.26
N GLY A 341 17.85 -1.56 -16.04
CA GLY A 341 17.56 -0.85 -17.28
C GLY A 341 17.45 0.66 -17.07
N ALA A 342 17.89 1.42 -18.08
CA ALA A 342 17.77 2.87 -18.09
C ALA A 342 16.30 3.30 -17.87
N PRO A 343 16.06 4.48 -17.28
CA PRO A 343 14.72 5.05 -17.21
C PRO A 343 14.06 5.05 -18.60
N GLN A 344 12.78 4.66 -18.69
CA GLN A 344 12.09 4.69 -19.97
C GLN A 344 11.98 6.12 -20.51
N PRO A 345 12.34 6.39 -21.78
CA PRO A 345 12.25 7.73 -22.36
C PRO A 345 10.83 8.30 -22.26
N ALA A 346 10.73 9.57 -21.87
CA ALA A 346 9.47 10.24 -21.67
C ALA A 346 8.84 10.68 -23.01
N PRO A 347 7.52 10.55 -23.20
CA PRO A 347 6.82 11.35 -24.20
C PRO A 347 6.88 12.82 -23.77
N ALA A 348 7.32 13.70 -24.67
CA ALA A 348 7.66 15.10 -24.36
C ALA A 348 6.49 16.00 -23.89
N ARG A 349 5.25 15.49 -23.82
CA ARG A 349 4.08 16.28 -23.45
C ARG A 349 3.10 15.48 -22.61
N LEU A 350 2.62 16.06 -21.51
CA LEU A 350 1.45 15.53 -20.82
C LEU A 350 0.28 15.58 -21.80
N ASP A 351 -0.29 14.42 -22.12
CA ASP A 351 -1.47 14.35 -22.95
C ASP A 351 -2.59 15.22 -22.31
N PRO A 352 -3.00 16.34 -22.93
CA PRO A 352 -4.05 17.20 -22.38
C PRO A 352 -5.36 16.43 -22.18
N ASP A 353 -5.55 15.32 -22.88
CA ASP A 353 -6.70 14.45 -22.68
C ASP A 353 -6.66 13.73 -21.33
N VAL A 354 -5.52 13.57 -20.66
CA VAL A 354 -5.47 13.00 -19.29
C VAL A 354 -6.13 13.95 -18.30
N ILE A 355 -5.84 15.25 -18.37
CA ILE A 355 -6.49 16.26 -17.52
C ILE A 355 -7.97 16.37 -17.88
N ALA A 356 -8.30 16.41 -19.18
CA ALA A 356 -9.69 16.48 -19.63
C ALA A 356 -10.48 15.22 -19.23
N ARG A 357 -9.86 14.03 -19.24
CA ARG A 357 -10.48 12.76 -18.82
C ARG A 357 -10.64 12.66 -17.32
N ALA A 358 -9.66 13.11 -16.54
CA ALA A 358 -9.79 13.20 -15.09
C ALA A 358 -10.99 14.07 -14.69
N GLU A 359 -11.20 15.18 -15.38
CA GLU A 359 -12.37 16.04 -15.15
C GLU A 359 -13.68 15.46 -15.67
N LYS A 360 -13.71 14.88 -16.88
CA LYS A 360 -14.90 14.25 -17.46
C LYS A 360 -15.31 12.96 -16.74
N GLY A 361 -14.33 12.25 -16.18
CA GLY A 361 -14.45 10.99 -15.46
C GLY A 361 -14.80 11.16 -13.99
N ALA A 362 -14.70 12.37 -13.44
CA ALA A 362 -15.26 12.70 -12.14
C ALA A 362 -16.73 12.26 -12.15
N PRO A 363 -17.14 11.34 -11.25
CA PRO A 363 -18.46 10.73 -11.34
C PRO A 363 -19.50 11.84 -11.35
N LYS A 364 -20.28 11.90 -12.44
CA LYS A 364 -21.42 12.81 -12.51
C LYS A 364 -22.20 12.58 -11.23
N PRO A 365 -22.44 13.63 -10.44
CA PRO A 365 -22.92 13.44 -9.10
C PRO A 365 -24.17 12.58 -9.12
N ARG A 366 -24.19 11.61 -8.20
CA ARG A 366 -25.29 10.68 -7.91
C ARG A 366 -26.63 11.28 -8.36
N SER A 367 -27.40 10.45 -9.09
CA SER A 367 -28.63 10.82 -9.79
C SER A 367 -29.33 12.01 -9.14
N ARG A 368 -29.72 13.01 -9.94
CA ARG A 368 -30.46 14.18 -9.47
C ARG A 368 -31.48 13.83 -8.39
N ARG A 369 -32.14 12.66 -8.51
CA ARG A 369 -33.04 12.04 -7.52
C ARG A 369 -32.45 11.83 -6.12
N ALA A 370 -31.24 11.29 -5.91
CA ALA A 370 -30.68 11.11 -4.57
C ALA A 370 -30.37 12.45 -3.89
N ARG A 371 -29.86 13.42 -4.64
CA ARG A 371 -29.72 14.80 -4.16
C ARG A 371 -31.08 15.45 -3.92
N LEU A 372 -32.04 15.26 -4.82
CA LEU A 372 -33.40 15.76 -4.65
C LEU A 372 -34.07 15.14 -3.44
N LEU A 373 -33.85 13.85 -3.15
CA LEU A 373 -34.41 13.16 -1.98
C LEU A 373 -33.72 13.61 -0.69
N ALA A 374 -32.41 13.83 -0.70
CA ALA A 374 -31.71 14.40 0.45
C ALA A 374 -32.16 15.84 0.71
N VAL A 375 -32.24 16.67 -0.33
CA VAL A 375 -32.73 18.05 -0.24
C VAL A 375 -34.21 18.08 0.13
N ALA A 376 -35.05 17.25 -0.49
CA ALA A 376 -36.47 17.13 -0.17
C ALA A 376 -36.67 16.61 1.25
N GLY A 377 -35.86 15.66 1.72
CA GLY A 377 -35.88 15.19 3.10
C GLY A 377 -35.50 16.30 4.08
N LEU A 378 -34.47 17.10 3.77
CA LEU A 378 -34.05 18.23 4.58
C LEU A 378 -35.09 19.37 4.57
N LEU A 379 -35.72 19.61 3.42
CA LEU A 379 -36.83 20.55 3.27
C LEU A 379 -38.08 20.07 4.00
N LEU A 380 -38.44 18.78 3.94
CA LEU A 380 -39.54 18.19 4.68
C LEU A 380 -39.31 18.29 6.18
N LEU A 381 -38.08 18.03 6.63
CA LEU A 381 -37.70 18.14 8.04
C LEU A 381 -37.74 19.60 8.52
N GLY A 382 -37.22 20.53 7.70
CA GLY A 382 -37.32 21.97 7.95
C GLY A 382 -38.76 22.49 7.93
N PHE A 383 -39.59 22.04 6.99
CA PHE A 383 -41.02 22.38 6.89
C PHE A 383 -41.82 21.80 8.05
N SER A 384 -41.49 20.59 8.51
CA SER A 384 -42.14 19.97 9.67
C SER A 384 -41.79 20.73 10.96
N ALA A 385 -40.53 21.16 11.12
CA ALA A 385 -40.11 22.03 12.21
C ALA A 385 -40.82 23.40 12.16
N LEU A 386 -40.94 24.00 10.96
CA LEU A 386 -41.67 25.25 10.74
C LEU A 386 -43.16 25.11 11.12
N LEU A 387 -43.84 24.03 10.71
CA LEU A 387 -45.25 23.81 11.04
C LEU A 387 -45.50 23.69 12.55
N VAL A 388 -44.59 23.04 13.27
CA VAL A 388 -44.64 22.98 14.75
C VAL A 388 -44.48 24.38 15.35
N LEU A 389 -43.56 25.20 14.81
CA LEU A 389 -43.28 26.54 15.31
C LEU A 389 -44.41 27.54 15.00
N VAL A 390 -45.01 27.46 13.80
CA VAL A 390 -46.15 28.29 13.38
C VAL A 390 -47.38 27.98 14.22
N ARG A 391 -47.65 26.70 14.51
CA ARG A 391 -48.70 26.33 15.46
C ARG A 391 -48.45 26.88 16.86
N ALA A 392 -47.19 26.93 17.30
CA ALA A 392 -46.83 27.51 18.59
C ALA A 392 -46.95 29.04 18.65
N ARG A 393 -47.04 29.73 17.50
CA ARG A 393 -47.11 31.20 17.39
C ARG A 393 -48.46 31.75 16.90
N GLY A 394 -49.50 30.91 16.81
CA GLY A 394 -50.83 31.36 16.43
C GLY A 394 -51.30 32.56 17.26
N PRO A 395 -52.06 33.51 16.67
CA PRO A 395 -52.49 34.73 17.37
C PRO A 395 -53.23 34.35 18.65
N ALA A 396 -52.90 35.03 19.74
CA ALA A 396 -53.55 34.91 21.04
C ALA A 396 -55.03 35.35 20.94
N LEU A 397 -55.87 34.50 20.34
CA LEU A 397 -57.31 34.63 20.32
C LEU A 397 -57.84 33.79 21.48
N GLU A 398 -58.06 34.48 22.61
CA GLU A 398 -58.62 33.99 23.87
C GLU A 398 -57.89 32.80 24.55
N PRO A 399 -57.79 32.80 25.89
CA PRO A 399 -57.25 31.67 26.64
C PRO A 399 -58.23 30.48 26.57
N ALA A 400 -58.22 29.75 25.46
CA ALA A 400 -58.74 28.39 25.43
C ALA A 400 -57.98 27.54 26.46
N PRO A 401 -58.64 26.60 27.16
CA PRO A 401 -57.98 25.72 28.12
C PRO A 401 -56.74 25.10 27.48
N ILE A 402 -55.62 25.15 28.21
CA ILE A 402 -54.32 24.65 27.78
C ILE A 402 -54.45 23.15 27.49
N GLU A 403 -54.87 22.79 26.29
CA GLU A 403 -54.68 21.45 25.78
C GLU A 403 -53.16 21.27 25.64
N PRO A 404 -52.57 20.23 26.26
CA PRO A 404 -51.13 20.00 26.18
C PRO A 404 -50.75 19.95 24.70
N ALA A 405 -49.94 20.92 24.27
CA ALA A 405 -49.41 20.97 22.92
C ALA A 405 -48.95 19.56 22.53
N PRO A 406 -49.30 19.04 21.34
CA PRO A 406 -49.06 17.64 21.02
C PRO A 406 -47.54 17.38 21.10
N ILE A 407 -47.12 16.71 22.18
CA ILE A 407 -45.74 16.21 22.42
C ILE A 407 -45.42 15.05 21.44
N LEU A 408 -46.46 14.51 20.79
CA LEU A 408 -46.45 13.38 19.86
C LEU A 408 -45.42 13.43 18.70
N PRO A 409 -45.17 14.57 18.01
CA PRO A 409 -44.22 14.57 16.90
C PRO A 409 -42.77 14.48 17.38
N LEU A 410 -42.44 15.00 18.57
CA LEU A 410 -41.09 14.92 19.13
C LEU A 410 -40.80 13.50 19.65
N THR A 411 -41.78 12.85 20.27
CA THR A 411 -41.64 11.47 20.79
C THR A 411 -41.49 10.44 19.68
N VAL A 412 -41.96 10.71 18.46
CA VAL A 412 -41.73 9.84 17.29
C VAL A 412 -40.46 10.22 16.53
N ALA A 413 -40.17 11.52 16.37
CA ALA A 413 -39.01 11.96 15.60
C ALA A 413 -37.67 11.60 16.26
N LEU A 414 -37.55 11.72 17.59
CA LEU A 414 -36.31 11.44 18.31
C LEU A 414 -35.89 9.95 18.21
N PRO A 415 -36.75 8.95 18.44
CA PRO A 415 -36.41 7.54 18.24
C PRO A 415 -36.07 7.19 16.79
N VAL A 416 -36.76 7.78 15.81
CA VAL A 416 -36.44 7.55 14.39
C VAL A 416 -35.06 8.11 14.04
N LEU A 417 -34.75 9.31 14.51
CA LEU A 417 -33.42 9.91 14.32
C LEU A 417 -32.34 9.09 15.05
N ALA A 418 -32.57 8.69 16.30
CA ALA A 418 -31.66 7.85 17.07
C ALA A 418 -31.44 6.50 16.39
N GLY A 419 -32.50 5.87 15.87
CA GLY A 419 -32.42 4.64 15.09
C GLY A 419 -31.61 4.81 13.80
N LEU A 420 -31.82 5.89 13.05
CA LEU A 420 -31.05 6.21 11.85
C LEU A 420 -29.56 6.43 12.16
N VAL A 421 -29.26 7.22 13.19
CA VAL A 421 -27.89 7.46 13.67
C VAL A 421 -27.24 6.15 14.12
N GLY A 422 -27.97 5.31 14.87
CA GLY A 422 -27.51 3.98 15.30
C GLY A 422 -27.19 3.07 14.12
N VAL A 423 -28.03 3.03 13.09
CA VAL A 423 -27.77 2.26 11.85
C VAL A 423 -26.55 2.79 11.11
N ILE A 424 -26.39 4.12 10.98
CA ILE A 424 -25.22 4.73 10.33
C ILE A 424 -23.95 4.40 11.12
N ALA A 425 -23.96 4.55 12.44
CA ALA A 425 -22.84 4.23 13.32
C ALA A 425 -22.47 2.74 13.25
N TYR A 426 -23.45 1.83 13.32
CA TYR A 426 -23.24 0.40 13.17
C TYR A 426 -22.60 0.06 11.81
N ARG A 427 -23.11 0.63 10.71
CA ARG A 427 -22.54 0.42 9.37
C ARG A 427 -21.11 0.95 9.27
N TYR A 428 -20.83 2.11 9.87
CA TYR A 428 -19.49 2.69 9.91
C TYR A 428 -18.51 1.79 10.68
N LEU A 429 -18.88 1.38 11.90
CA LEU A 429 -18.06 0.50 12.74
C LEU A 429 -17.82 -0.86 12.07
N ARG A 430 -18.86 -1.44 11.47
CA ARG A 430 -18.74 -2.67 10.69
C ARG A 430 -17.81 -2.49 9.49
N SER A 431 -17.95 -1.40 8.75
CA SER A 431 -17.04 -1.09 7.63
C SER A 431 -15.59 -0.92 8.09
N LYS A 432 -15.36 -0.28 9.24
CA LYS A 432 -14.03 -0.15 9.84
C LYS A 432 -13.43 -1.52 10.14
N ARG A 433 -14.19 -2.39 10.80
CA ARG A 433 -13.77 -3.78 11.08
C ARG A 433 -13.45 -4.55 9.81
N ARG A 434 -14.30 -4.48 8.78
CA ARG A 434 -14.05 -5.18 7.50
C ARG A 434 -12.76 -4.74 6.81
N VAL A 435 -12.43 -3.46 6.88
CA VAL A 435 -11.20 -2.95 6.28
C VAL A 435 -9.98 -3.29 7.13
N ALA A 436 -10.12 -3.35 8.46
CA ALA A 436 -9.09 -3.93 9.33
C ALA A 436 -8.86 -5.41 8.99
N ASP A 437 -9.93 -6.21 8.82
CA ASP A 437 -9.84 -7.63 8.43
C ASP A 437 -9.13 -7.79 7.06
N LEU A 438 -9.48 -6.98 6.06
CA LEU A 438 -8.80 -6.97 4.75
C LEU A 438 -7.32 -6.60 4.86
N SER A 439 -6.98 -5.63 5.71
CA SER A 439 -5.59 -5.20 5.91
C SER A 439 -4.76 -6.27 6.61
N ALA A 440 -5.34 -6.89 7.65
CA ALA A 440 -4.74 -8.02 8.35
C ALA A 440 -4.50 -9.21 7.40
N ALA A 441 -5.48 -9.55 6.56
CA ALA A 441 -5.31 -10.59 5.54
C ALA A 441 -4.20 -10.25 4.53
N GLY A 442 -4.13 -8.98 4.11
CA GLY A 442 -3.05 -8.48 3.25
C GLY A 442 -1.67 -8.62 3.90
N GLU A 443 -1.55 -8.30 5.20
CA GLU A 443 -0.32 -8.50 5.97
C GLU A 443 0.06 -9.99 6.06
N LEU A 444 -0.89 -10.87 6.41
CA LEU A 444 -0.67 -12.32 6.46
C LEU A 444 -0.19 -12.87 5.11
N ARG A 445 -0.80 -12.43 4.01
CA ARG A 445 -0.37 -12.78 2.65
C ARG A 445 1.07 -12.37 2.38
N LEU A 446 1.45 -11.16 2.76
CA LEU A 446 2.80 -10.63 2.56
C LEU A 446 3.85 -11.35 3.42
N ARG A 447 3.45 -11.87 4.59
CA ARG A 447 4.27 -12.76 5.44
C ARG A 447 4.39 -14.19 4.90
N GLY A 448 3.71 -14.54 3.80
CA GLY A 448 3.67 -15.91 3.28
C GLY A 448 2.71 -16.84 4.02
N LEU A 449 1.92 -16.32 4.96
CA LEU A 449 0.93 -17.07 5.74
C LEU A 449 -0.38 -17.21 4.95
N HIS A 450 -0.29 -17.85 3.78
CA HIS A 450 -1.35 -17.88 2.77
C HIS A 450 -2.65 -18.53 3.27
N GLU A 451 -2.58 -19.65 3.98
CA GLU A 451 -3.77 -20.33 4.51
C GLU A 451 -4.51 -19.49 5.56
N GLU A 452 -3.76 -18.82 6.43
CA GLU A 452 -4.34 -17.93 7.44
C GLU A 452 -5.00 -16.71 6.78
N ALA A 453 -4.35 -16.14 5.75
CA ALA A 453 -4.94 -15.07 4.96
C ALA A 453 -6.22 -15.52 4.26
N ARG A 454 -6.23 -16.72 3.65
CA ARG A 454 -7.44 -17.33 3.03
C ARG A 454 -8.57 -17.47 4.06
N ALA A 455 -8.27 -17.94 5.27
CA ALA A 455 -9.26 -18.09 6.34
C ALA A 455 -9.93 -16.77 6.73
N VAL A 456 -9.17 -15.67 6.78
CA VAL A 456 -9.70 -14.32 7.05
C VAL A 456 -10.52 -13.79 5.86
N LEU A 457 -10.08 -14.05 4.62
CA LEU A 457 -10.74 -13.58 3.39
C LEU A 457 -12.03 -14.34 3.04
N ALA A 458 -12.12 -15.63 3.36
CA ALA A 458 -13.26 -16.48 3.05
C ALA A 458 -14.62 -15.94 3.51
N PRO A 459 -14.80 -15.41 4.75
CA PRO A 459 -16.07 -14.77 5.12
C PRO A 459 -16.29 -13.42 4.42
N LEU A 460 -15.23 -12.71 4.01
CA LEU A 460 -15.31 -11.39 3.40
C LEU A 460 -15.81 -11.41 1.95
N VAL A 461 -15.56 -12.50 1.22
CA VAL A 461 -16.09 -12.66 -0.16
C VAL A 461 -17.63 -12.72 -0.21
N ARG A 462 -18.29 -13.01 0.92
CA ARG A 462 -19.76 -13.03 1.05
C ARG A 462 -20.32 -11.72 1.61
N ASP A 463 -19.47 -10.74 1.92
CA ASP A 463 -19.93 -9.48 2.51
C ASP A 463 -20.68 -8.62 1.49
N LYS A 464 -21.76 -7.96 1.92
CA LYS A 464 -22.62 -7.12 1.07
C LYS A 464 -22.04 -5.70 0.89
N GLY A 465 -20.89 -5.39 1.49
CA GLY A 465 -20.18 -4.14 1.30
C GLY A 465 -19.72 -3.98 -0.14
N LEU A 466 -19.97 -2.81 -0.73
CA LEU A 466 -19.81 -2.56 -2.18
C LEU A 466 -18.43 -2.93 -2.75
N LEU A 467 -17.36 -2.79 -1.96
CA LEU A 467 -15.99 -3.06 -2.37
C LEU A 467 -15.31 -4.16 -1.55
N VAL A 468 -15.92 -4.62 -0.46
CA VAL A 468 -15.27 -5.58 0.46
C VAL A 468 -15.10 -6.93 -0.22
N ALA A 469 -16.18 -7.49 -0.79
CA ALA A 469 -16.12 -8.76 -1.48
C ALA A 469 -15.22 -8.74 -2.72
N PRO A 470 -15.30 -7.74 -3.63
CA PRO A 470 -14.36 -7.64 -4.75
C PRO A 470 -12.90 -7.50 -4.34
N GLN A 471 -12.59 -6.73 -3.28
CA GLN A 471 -11.23 -6.64 -2.75
C GLN A 471 -10.77 -7.98 -2.18
N ALA A 472 -11.65 -8.70 -1.46
CA ALA A 472 -11.31 -10.01 -0.92
C ALA A 472 -11.00 -11.02 -2.04
N HIS A 473 -11.79 -11.02 -3.12
CA HIS A 473 -11.51 -11.80 -4.32
C HIS A 473 -10.17 -11.44 -4.97
N ARG A 474 -9.82 -10.14 -5.03
CA ARG A 474 -8.50 -9.69 -5.51
C ARG A 474 -7.36 -10.25 -4.67
N GLU A 475 -7.46 -10.22 -3.34
CA GLU A 475 -6.43 -10.78 -2.46
C GLU A 475 -6.34 -12.31 -2.59
N LEU A 476 -7.46 -13.01 -2.72
CA LEU A 476 -7.47 -14.46 -2.98
C LEU A 476 -6.83 -14.80 -4.34
N ALA A 477 -7.09 -14.01 -5.38
CA ALA A 477 -6.43 -14.16 -6.67
C ALA A 477 -4.92 -13.97 -6.54
N ALA A 478 -4.47 -12.97 -5.79
CA ALA A 478 -3.05 -12.73 -5.53
C ALA A 478 -2.40 -13.88 -4.72
N ILE A 479 -3.12 -14.48 -3.76
CA ILE A 479 -2.65 -15.68 -3.05
C ILE A 479 -2.52 -16.85 -4.03
N ALA A 480 -3.55 -17.14 -4.82
CA ALA A 480 -3.54 -18.21 -5.79
C ALA A 480 -2.40 -18.06 -6.81
N ASN A 481 -2.16 -16.85 -7.32
CA ASN A 481 -1.01 -16.52 -8.16
C ASN A 481 0.32 -16.82 -7.44
N ALA A 482 0.49 -16.37 -6.19
CA ALA A 482 1.71 -16.64 -5.42
C ALA A 482 1.92 -18.13 -5.14
N THR A 483 0.84 -18.89 -4.91
CA THR A 483 0.87 -20.33 -4.70
C THR A 483 0.80 -21.11 -6.02
N GLY A 484 1.05 -20.48 -7.17
CA GLY A 484 1.12 -21.09 -8.49
C GLY A 484 -0.16 -21.79 -8.98
N ASP A 485 -1.35 -21.39 -8.53
CA ASP A 485 -2.62 -21.87 -9.07
C ASP A 485 -3.28 -20.79 -9.95
N PRO A 486 -2.89 -20.69 -11.24
CA PRO A 486 -3.41 -19.65 -12.12
C PRO A 486 -4.91 -19.84 -12.42
N ARG A 487 -5.43 -21.08 -12.37
CA ARG A 487 -6.87 -21.34 -12.59
C ARG A 487 -7.72 -20.79 -11.46
N GLU A 488 -7.31 -21.05 -10.22
CA GLU A 488 -7.97 -20.45 -9.06
C GLU A 488 -7.83 -18.93 -9.09
N ALA A 489 -6.65 -18.41 -9.44
CA ALA A 489 -6.43 -16.96 -9.54
C ALA A 489 -7.38 -16.29 -10.55
N ALA A 490 -7.52 -16.86 -11.75
CA ALA A 490 -8.44 -16.39 -12.77
C ALA A 490 -9.89 -16.43 -12.27
N ALA A 491 -10.32 -17.54 -11.66
CA ALA A 491 -11.68 -17.70 -11.13
C ALA A 491 -12.01 -16.66 -10.04
N GLN A 492 -11.06 -16.38 -9.14
CA GLN A 492 -11.21 -15.37 -8.09
C GLN A 492 -11.25 -13.95 -8.70
N ALA A 493 -10.38 -13.64 -9.64
CA ALA A 493 -10.36 -12.34 -10.33
C ALA A 493 -11.68 -12.09 -11.07
N GLU A 494 -12.19 -13.06 -11.82
CA GLU A 494 -13.49 -12.98 -12.48
C GLU A 494 -14.65 -12.80 -11.50
N ALA A 495 -14.65 -13.52 -10.37
CA ALA A 495 -15.65 -13.35 -9.33
C ALA A 495 -15.62 -11.92 -8.75
N GLY A 496 -14.44 -11.36 -8.53
CA GLY A 496 -14.25 -9.96 -8.16
C GLY A 496 -14.82 -9.00 -9.21
N ILE A 497 -14.52 -9.22 -10.49
CA ILE A 497 -15.04 -8.40 -11.60
C ILE A 497 -16.57 -8.44 -11.62
N ARG A 498 -17.17 -9.63 -11.54
CA ARG A 498 -18.64 -9.78 -11.44
C ARG A 498 -19.20 -9.04 -10.23
N GLY A 499 -18.54 -9.14 -9.07
CA GLY A 499 -18.91 -8.44 -7.84
C GLY A 499 -18.93 -6.92 -7.98
N VAL A 500 -17.95 -6.33 -8.68
CA VAL A 500 -17.92 -4.89 -8.99
C VAL A 500 -19.11 -4.48 -9.88
N HIS A 501 -19.51 -5.36 -10.81
CA HIS A 501 -20.58 -5.06 -11.77
C HIS A 501 -22.00 -5.22 -11.21
N VAL A 502 -22.17 -5.76 -9.99
CA VAL A 502 -23.49 -5.93 -9.33
C VAL A 502 -24.24 -4.60 -9.19
N SER A 503 -23.53 -3.47 -9.04
CA SER A 503 -24.16 -2.16 -8.98
C SER A 503 -23.32 -1.07 -9.64
N GLU A 504 -23.98 -0.07 -10.22
CA GLU A 504 -23.30 1.10 -10.81
C GLU A 504 -22.49 1.88 -9.77
N THR A 505 -22.91 1.87 -8.50
CA THR A 505 -22.15 2.52 -7.42
C THR A 505 -20.84 1.79 -7.15
N SER A 506 -20.85 0.45 -7.05
CA SER A 506 -19.62 -0.33 -6.86
C SER A 506 -18.67 -0.15 -8.06
N ARG A 507 -19.19 -0.24 -9.28
CA ARG A 507 -18.45 0.03 -10.52
C ARG A 507 -17.78 1.39 -10.52
N THR A 508 -18.52 2.44 -10.18
CA THR A 508 -17.99 3.81 -10.10
C THR A 508 -16.84 3.92 -9.10
N LEU A 509 -17.00 3.35 -7.91
CA LEU A 509 -15.99 3.43 -6.85
C LEU A 509 -14.75 2.55 -7.14
N ALA A 510 -14.93 1.40 -7.79
CA ALA A 510 -13.85 0.48 -8.12
C ALA A 510 -13.06 0.90 -9.37
N ARG A 511 -13.68 1.66 -10.29
CA ARG A 511 -13.11 2.05 -11.59
C ARG A 511 -11.69 2.60 -11.55
N PRO A 512 -11.28 3.47 -10.59
CA PRO A 512 -9.95 4.08 -10.65
C PRO A 512 -8.80 3.11 -10.35
N VAL A 513 -9.03 2.08 -9.54
CA VAL A 513 -7.94 1.22 -9.01
C VAL A 513 -8.33 -0.25 -8.97
N LEU A 514 -9.40 -0.61 -8.26
CA LEU A 514 -9.71 -2.01 -7.99
C LEU A 514 -10.15 -2.79 -9.24
N LEU A 515 -10.99 -2.21 -10.08
CA LEU A 515 -11.44 -2.87 -11.30
C LEU A 515 -10.29 -3.15 -12.28
N PRO A 516 -9.43 -2.17 -12.64
CA PRO A 516 -8.27 -2.47 -13.48
C PRO A 516 -7.28 -3.43 -12.81
N GLN A 517 -7.11 -3.40 -11.47
CA GLN A 517 -6.33 -4.42 -10.75
C GLN A 517 -6.88 -5.83 -10.94
N LEU A 518 -8.20 -6.02 -10.86
CA LEU A 518 -8.81 -7.34 -11.07
C LEU A 518 -8.61 -7.83 -12.50
N TYR A 519 -8.72 -6.96 -13.50
CA TYR A 519 -8.37 -7.30 -14.89
C TYR A 519 -6.89 -7.65 -15.04
N GLY A 520 -6.00 -6.90 -14.39
CA GLY A 520 -4.57 -7.19 -14.38
C GLY A 520 -4.24 -8.56 -13.75
N GLU A 521 -4.90 -8.94 -12.65
CA GLU A 521 -4.76 -10.27 -12.04
C GLU A 521 -5.30 -11.37 -12.95
N LEU A 522 -6.46 -11.15 -13.59
CA LEU A 522 -7.02 -12.08 -14.57
C LEU A 522 -6.08 -12.27 -15.76
N ALA A 523 -5.56 -11.20 -16.34
CA ALA A 523 -4.63 -11.25 -17.46
C ALA A 523 -3.34 -12.02 -17.08
N ALA A 524 -2.79 -11.76 -15.89
CA ALA A 524 -1.58 -12.47 -15.43
C ALA A 524 -1.84 -13.97 -15.23
N ALA A 525 -2.99 -14.34 -14.65
CA ALA A 525 -3.39 -15.72 -14.48
C ALA A 525 -3.58 -16.43 -15.84
N LEU A 526 -4.24 -15.78 -16.81
CA LEU A 526 -4.40 -16.29 -18.18
C LEU A 526 -3.06 -16.47 -18.89
N ALA A 527 -2.12 -15.54 -18.71
CA ALA A 527 -0.78 -15.65 -19.28
C ALA A 527 -0.02 -16.85 -18.68
N ALA A 528 -0.14 -17.08 -17.37
CA ALA A 528 0.45 -18.23 -16.69
C ALA A 528 -0.17 -19.57 -17.14
N GLU A 529 -1.43 -19.59 -17.59
CA GLU A 529 -2.05 -20.75 -18.25
C GLU A 529 -1.58 -20.96 -19.70
N GLY A 530 -0.71 -20.10 -20.23
CA GLY A 530 -0.31 -20.10 -21.64
C GLY A 530 -1.34 -19.48 -22.60
N ARG A 531 -2.42 -18.87 -22.08
CA ARG A 531 -3.47 -18.22 -22.87
C ARG A 531 -3.13 -16.77 -23.19
N VAL A 532 -1.94 -16.55 -23.76
CA VAL A 532 -1.31 -15.23 -23.93
C VAL A 532 -2.17 -14.24 -24.74
N ALA A 533 -2.77 -14.70 -25.84
CA ALA A 533 -3.62 -13.83 -26.67
C ALA A 533 -4.80 -13.26 -25.86
N ARG A 534 -5.46 -14.11 -25.05
CA ARG A 534 -6.57 -13.68 -24.20
C ARG A 534 -6.11 -12.77 -23.06
N ALA A 535 -4.90 -13.00 -22.53
CA ALA A 535 -4.32 -12.13 -21.52
C ALA A 535 -4.08 -10.70 -22.07
N GLU A 536 -3.54 -10.57 -23.28
CA GLU A 536 -3.36 -9.28 -23.94
C GLU A 536 -4.69 -8.57 -24.24
N GLU A 537 -5.74 -9.30 -24.66
CA GLU A 537 -7.07 -8.72 -24.84
C GLU A 537 -7.62 -8.07 -23.56
N GLU A 538 -7.40 -8.71 -22.41
CA GLU A 538 -7.82 -8.16 -21.11
C GLU A 538 -6.98 -6.93 -20.73
N LEU A 539 -5.68 -6.91 -21.04
CA LEU A 539 -4.85 -5.72 -20.85
C LEU A 539 -5.22 -4.57 -21.79
N ASP A 540 -5.53 -4.84 -23.05
CA ASP A 540 -6.00 -3.84 -24.01
C ASP A 540 -7.29 -3.19 -23.53
N ARG A 541 -8.18 -3.97 -22.92
CA ARG A 541 -9.37 -3.44 -22.24
C ARG A 541 -8.99 -2.49 -21.09
N VAL A 542 -7.98 -2.84 -20.27
CA VAL A 542 -7.50 -1.93 -19.22
C VAL A 542 -6.93 -0.65 -19.82
N ARG A 543 -6.07 -0.75 -20.84
CA ARG A 543 -5.48 0.42 -21.55
C ARG A 543 -6.56 1.34 -22.10
N ALA A 544 -7.59 0.77 -22.74
CA ALA A 544 -8.68 1.52 -23.35
C ALA A 544 -9.61 2.19 -22.31
N LEU A 545 -9.97 1.48 -21.23
CA LEU A 545 -10.98 1.95 -20.28
C LEU A 545 -10.41 2.69 -19.06
N HIS A 546 -9.13 2.47 -18.74
CA HIS A 546 -8.46 2.88 -17.51
C HIS A 546 -7.03 3.39 -17.78
N ALA A 547 -6.86 4.31 -18.73
CA ALA A 547 -5.55 4.87 -19.06
C ALA A 547 -4.82 5.51 -17.84
N ASP A 548 -5.57 6.00 -16.85
CA ASP A 548 -5.04 6.65 -15.63
C ASP A 548 -4.71 5.65 -14.51
N TYR A 549 -4.73 4.35 -14.81
CA TYR A 549 -4.46 3.30 -13.84
C TYR A 549 -2.98 3.28 -13.44
N PRO A 550 -2.61 3.50 -12.16
CA PRO A 550 -1.21 3.71 -11.76
C PRO A 550 -0.32 2.48 -11.82
N PHE A 551 -0.88 1.28 -12.00
CA PHE A 551 -0.11 0.05 -12.13
C PHE A 551 -0.20 -0.56 -13.54
N LEU A 552 -0.61 0.21 -14.54
CA LEU A 552 -0.74 -0.27 -15.91
C LEU A 552 0.60 -0.75 -16.49
N ALA A 553 1.67 0.00 -16.22
CA ALA A 553 3.02 -0.37 -16.65
C ALA A 553 3.47 -1.70 -16.01
N ARG A 554 3.18 -1.87 -14.71
CA ARG A 554 3.47 -3.12 -13.98
C ARG A 554 2.71 -4.28 -14.58
N ASP A 555 1.39 -4.15 -14.74
CA ASP A 555 0.55 -5.26 -15.20
C ASP A 555 0.89 -5.63 -16.65
N THR A 556 1.22 -4.65 -17.50
CA THR A 556 1.72 -4.89 -18.86
C THR A 556 3.03 -5.67 -18.85
N PHE A 557 4.02 -5.23 -18.08
CA PHE A 557 5.29 -5.93 -17.96
C PHE A 557 5.09 -7.36 -17.42
N ARG A 558 4.30 -7.50 -16.35
CA ARG A 558 4.00 -8.77 -15.69
C ARG A 558 3.39 -9.79 -16.65
N VAL A 559 2.32 -9.42 -17.34
CA VAL A 559 1.60 -10.32 -18.26
C VAL A 559 2.51 -10.76 -19.40
N ARG A 560 3.29 -9.83 -19.98
CA ARG A 560 4.21 -10.15 -21.07
C ARG A 560 5.34 -11.07 -20.60
N LEU A 561 5.96 -10.77 -19.45
CA LEU A 561 7.02 -11.60 -18.87
C LEU A 561 6.53 -13.02 -18.57
N VAL A 562 5.40 -13.13 -17.88
CA VAL A 562 4.75 -14.40 -17.53
C VAL A 562 4.37 -15.17 -18.79
N GLY A 563 3.79 -14.52 -19.80
CA GLY A 563 3.39 -15.15 -21.05
C GLY A 563 4.58 -15.68 -21.86
N LEU A 564 5.68 -14.93 -21.94
CA LEU A 564 6.91 -15.40 -22.59
C LEU A 564 7.51 -16.61 -21.84
N ALA A 565 7.58 -16.53 -20.51
CA ALA A 565 8.12 -17.62 -19.69
C ALA A 565 7.26 -18.90 -19.76
N ALA A 566 5.93 -18.76 -19.70
CA ALA A 566 4.98 -19.88 -19.76
C ALA A 566 4.97 -20.57 -21.13
N THR A 567 5.30 -19.84 -22.21
CA THR A 567 5.40 -20.38 -23.57
C THR A 567 6.81 -20.88 -23.93
N GLY A 568 7.76 -20.87 -22.97
CA GLY A 568 9.12 -21.36 -23.18
C GLY A 568 10.03 -20.42 -23.98
N ARG A 569 9.61 -19.17 -24.22
CA ARG A 569 10.41 -18.14 -24.93
C ARG A 569 11.37 -17.44 -23.96
N LEU A 570 12.28 -18.22 -23.37
CA LEU A 570 13.11 -17.79 -22.24
C LEU A 570 14.09 -16.67 -22.60
N ASP A 571 14.72 -16.70 -23.77
CA ASP A 571 15.63 -15.63 -24.23
C ASP A 571 14.93 -14.28 -24.33
N GLU A 572 13.73 -14.26 -24.92
CA GLU A 572 12.92 -13.04 -25.03
C GLU A 572 12.42 -12.55 -23.67
N ALA A 573 12.07 -13.49 -22.78
CA ALA A 573 11.70 -13.16 -21.41
C ALA A 573 12.88 -12.56 -20.64
N ALA A 574 14.10 -13.08 -20.86
CA ALA A 574 15.31 -12.56 -20.26
C ALA A 574 15.66 -11.17 -20.78
N GLU A 575 15.50 -10.90 -22.07
CA GLU A 575 15.65 -9.55 -22.60
C GLU A 575 14.63 -8.58 -21.99
N LEU A 576 13.37 -8.99 -21.88
CA LEU A 576 12.36 -8.19 -21.21
C LEU A 576 12.76 -7.92 -19.74
N ALA A 577 13.24 -8.93 -19.02
CA ALA A 577 13.72 -8.79 -17.64
C ALA A 577 14.91 -7.82 -17.51
N ARG A 578 15.84 -7.80 -18.48
CA ARG A 578 16.95 -6.81 -18.54
C ARG A 578 16.44 -5.39 -18.76
N SER A 579 15.43 -5.23 -19.61
CA SER A 579 14.81 -3.93 -19.92
C SER A 579 13.86 -3.40 -18.83
N ARG A 580 13.71 -4.13 -17.71
CA ARG A 580 12.80 -3.76 -16.62
C ARG A 580 13.17 -2.38 -16.04
N PRO A 581 12.21 -1.44 -15.92
CA PRO A 581 12.43 -0.21 -15.18
C PRO A 581 12.78 -0.50 -13.71
N VAL A 582 13.79 0.19 -13.18
CA VAL A 582 14.30 0.04 -11.80
C VAL A 582 13.17 0.08 -10.77
N ASP A 583 12.27 1.04 -10.94
CA ASP A 583 11.25 1.41 -9.96
C ASP A 583 9.90 0.72 -10.20
N LEU A 584 9.86 -0.26 -11.12
CA LEU A 584 8.66 -1.02 -11.39
C LEU A 584 8.34 -1.93 -10.19
N PHE A 585 7.21 -1.67 -9.54
CA PHE A 585 6.76 -2.44 -8.38
C PHE A 585 6.37 -3.87 -8.76
N LEU A 586 7.29 -4.82 -8.62
CA LEU A 586 7.03 -6.24 -8.78
C LEU A 586 6.79 -6.92 -7.44
N SER A 587 6.01 -8.01 -7.47
CA SER A 587 5.93 -8.95 -6.35
C SER A 587 7.23 -9.75 -6.20
N MET A 588 7.45 -10.37 -5.05
CA MET A 588 8.65 -11.20 -4.83
C MET A 588 8.81 -12.35 -5.83
N HIS A 589 7.69 -12.95 -6.23
CA HIS A 589 7.68 -14.04 -7.20
C HIS A 589 8.04 -13.53 -8.61
N GLU A 590 7.55 -12.35 -8.98
CA GLU A 590 7.87 -11.70 -10.26
C GLU A 590 9.32 -11.23 -10.32
N GLU A 591 9.87 -10.71 -9.21
CA GLU A 591 11.30 -10.38 -9.12
C GLU A 591 12.18 -11.62 -9.21
N LEU A 592 11.82 -12.69 -8.48
CA LEU A 592 12.52 -13.96 -8.57
C LEU A 592 12.50 -14.50 -9.99
N LEU A 593 11.38 -14.39 -10.71
CA LEU A 593 11.29 -14.76 -12.12
C LEU A 593 12.23 -13.92 -13.00
N CYS A 594 12.29 -12.61 -12.79
CA CYS A 594 13.26 -11.75 -13.50
C CYS A 594 14.70 -12.18 -13.22
N ASP A 595 15.06 -12.39 -11.96
CA ASP A 595 16.41 -12.73 -11.56
C ASP A 595 16.81 -14.13 -12.09
N ALA A 596 15.88 -15.09 -12.05
CA ALA A 596 16.01 -16.42 -12.62
C ALA A 596 16.26 -16.40 -14.14
N LEU A 597 15.51 -15.57 -14.88
CA LEU A 597 15.70 -15.39 -16.32
C LEU A 597 17.07 -14.78 -16.65
N ARG A 598 17.59 -13.91 -15.79
CA ARG A 598 18.94 -13.35 -15.94
C ARG A 598 20.03 -14.38 -15.67
N VAL A 599 19.84 -15.25 -14.67
CA VAL A 599 20.72 -16.41 -14.45
C VAL A 599 20.73 -17.31 -15.69
N HIS A 600 19.56 -17.60 -16.26
CA HIS A 600 19.42 -18.36 -17.49
C HIS A 600 20.18 -17.73 -18.67
N ALA A 601 20.06 -16.42 -18.87
CA ALA A 601 20.77 -15.70 -19.93
C ALA A 601 22.28 -15.54 -19.69
N GLY A 602 22.82 -16.05 -18.58
CA GLY A 602 24.24 -15.94 -18.24
C GLY A 602 24.68 -14.52 -17.88
N ASP A 603 23.74 -13.65 -17.45
CA ASP A 603 24.08 -12.30 -17.01
C ASP A 603 25.09 -12.35 -15.85
N ARG A 604 26.04 -11.42 -15.85
CA ARG A 604 26.93 -11.21 -14.70
C ARG A 604 26.13 -10.56 -13.57
N LEU A 605 25.65 -11.39 -12.64
CA LEU A 605 25.01 -10.93 -11.42
C LEU A 605 26.04 -10.53 -10.36
N PRO A 606 25.65 -9.65 -9.41
CA PRO A 606 26.43 -9.39 -8.22
C PRO A 606 26.84 -10.67 -7.48
N GLU A 607 27.99 -10.62 -6.80
CA GLU A 607 28.44 -11.70 -5.93
C GLU A 607 27.35 -12.09 -4.91
N GLY A 608 27.05 -13.38 -4.80
CA GLY A 608 26.02 -13.92 -3.92
C GLY A 608 24.59 -13.90 -4.50
N GLU A 609 24.30 -13.11 -5.54
CA GLU A 609 22.94 -13.02 -6.09
C GLU A 609 22.55 -14.28 -6.86
N ARG A 610 23.49 -14.90 -7.58
CA ARG A 610 23.23 -16.17 -8.24
C ARG A 610 22.89 -17.25 -7.22
N GLU A 611 23.69 -17.37 -6.16
CA GLU A 611 23.44 -18.33 -5.08
C GLU A 611 22.11 -18.08 -4.37
N ARG A 612 21.74 -16.80 -4.17
CA ARG A 612 20.43 -16.43 -3.64
C ARG A 612 19.31 -16.90 -4.55
N VAL A 613 19.39 -16.64 -5.85
CA VAL A 613 18.36 -17.06 -6.82
C VAL A 613 18.24 -18.57 -6.81
N GLU A 614 19.35 -19.31 -6.88
CA GLU A 614 19.36 -20.77 -6.82
C GLU A 614 18.74 -21.31 -5.52
N LEU A 615 19.01 -20.67 -4.38
CA LEU A 615 18.39 -21.01 -3.09
C LEU A 615 16.89 -20.73 -3.08
N GLU A 616 16.46 -19.52 -3.47
CA GLU A 616 15.06 -19.11 -3.45
C GLU A 616 14.20 -19.88 -4.46
N VAL A 617 14.78 -20.32 -5.58
CA VAL A 617 14.12 -21.23 -6.54
C VAL A 617 13.88 -22.60 -5.90
N GLY A 618 14.71 -23.03 -4.95
CA GLY A 618 14.53 -24.29 -4.22
C GLY A 618 13.57 -24.21 -3.03
N GLU A 619 13.21 -23.02 -2.56
CA GLU A 619 12.32 -22.81 -1.41
C GLU A 619 10.84 -22.79 -1.81
N GLU A 620 10.00 -23.61 -1.18
CA GLU A 620 8.54 -23.47 -1.30
C GLU A 620 8.03 -22.30 -0.44
N PRO A 621 7.01 -21.52 -0.89
CA PRO A 621 6.20 -21.70 -2.09
C PRO A 621 6.81 -21.11 -3.40
N ARG A 622 7.99 -20.49 -3.34
CA ARG A 622 8.56 -19.72 -4.46
C ARG A 622 8.99 -20.61 -5.63
N GLY A 623 9.63 -21.73 -5.34
CA GLY A 623 9.94 -22.77 -6.31
C GLY A 623 8.69 -23.30 -6.99
N GLY A 624 7.63 -23.58 -6.22
CA GLY A 624 6.34 -24.01 -6.74
C GLY A 624 5.65 -23.00 -7.66
N PHE A 625 5.88 -21.70 -7.48
CA PHE A 625 5.44 -20.66 -8.44
C PHE A 625 6.19 -20.80 -9.77
N LEU A 626 7.53 -20.81 -9.75
CA LEU A 626 8.35 -20.92 -10.96
C LEU A 626 8.11 -22.23 -11.71
N ALA A 627 7.98 -23.34 -10.98
CA ALA A 627 7.70 -24.64 -11.56
C ALA A 627 6.41 -24.68 -12.39
N ARG A 628 5.43 -23.82 -12.06
CA ARG A 628 4.14 -23.76 -12.75
C ARG A 628 4.07 -22.66 -13.81
N VAL A 629 4.66 -21.50 -13.55
CA VAL A 629 4.65 -20.37 -14.49
C VAL A 629 5.73 -20.49 -15.56
N ALA A 630 6.89 -21.05 -15.23
CA ALA A 630 8.04 -21.14 -16.12
C ALA A 630 8.71 -22.53 -15.99
N PRO A 631 8.01 -23.63 -16.33
CA PRO A 631 8.49 -24.99 -16.08
C PRO A 631 9.84 -25.29 -16.76
N ALA A 632 10.07 -24.77 -17.97
CA ALA A 632 11.33 -24.92 -18.70
C ALA A 632 12.49 -24.25 -17.94
N LEU A 633 12.32 -22.98 -17.55
CA LEU A 633 13.30 -22.24 -16.75
C LEU A 633 13.60 -22.95 -15.42
N HIS A 634 12.56 -23.42 -14.72
CA HIS A 634 12.71 -24.13 -13.46
C HIS A 634 13.41 -25.50 -13.59
N ALA A 635 13.39 -26.12 -14.78
CA ALA A 635 14.11 -27.35 -15.06
C ALA A 635 15.60 -27.10 -15.38
N GLU A 636 15.92 -25.96 -15.99
CA GLU A 636 17.30 -25.59 -16.37
C GLU A 636 18.12 -25.02 -15.22
N LEU A 637 17.47 -24.36 -14.26
CA LEU A 637 18.18 -23.74 -13.14
C LEU A 637 18.80 -24.80 -12.22
N PRO A 638 20.09 -24.66 -11.88
CA PRO A 638 20.75 -25.57 -10.97
C PRO A 638 20.08 -25.51 -9.60
N ARG A 639 19.57 -26.65 -9.14
CA ARG A 639 19.05 -26.78 -7.79
C ARG A 639 20.21 -27.14 -6.89
N ARG A 640 20.75 -26.16 -6.17
CA ARG A 640 21.47 -26.48 -4.94
C ARG A 640 20.41 -27.05 -4.00
N GLY A 641 20.34 -28.38 -3.92
CA GLY A 641 19.61 -29.04 -2.85
C GLY A 641 20.04 -28.37 -1.56
N ALA A 642 19.08 -27.93 -0.74
CA ALA A 642 19.35 -27.18 0.47
C ALA A 642 20.43 -27.92 1.25
N ARG A 643 21.69 -27.48 1.08
CA ARG A 643 22.77 -27.94 1.93
C ARG A 643 22.38 -27.28 3.21
N VAL A 644 21.68 -28.04 4.05
CA VAL A 644 21.57 -27.73 5.46
C VAL A 644 23.04 -27.69 5.87
N VAL A 645 23.60 -26.50 5.88
CA VAL A 645 24.74 -26.20 6.72
C VAL A 645 24.11 -26.39 8.09
N VAL A 646 24.06 -27.64 8.53
CA VAL A 646 23.95 -27.95 9.94
C VAL A 646 25.12 -27.16 10.46
N ALA A 647 24.83 -26.01 11.06
CA ALA A 647 25.83 -25.32 11.83
C ALA A 647 26.29 -26.42 12.77
N GLU A 648 27.48 -26.98 12.51
CA GLU A 648 28.10 -27.90 13.44
C GLU A 648 28.01 -27.16 14.75
N GLU A 649 27.15 -27.68 15.62
CA GLU A 649 26.94 -27.13 16.95
C GLU A 649 28.37 -26.99 17.48
N PRO A 650 28.82 -25.75 17.77
CA PRO A 650 30.22 -25.52 18.08
C PRO A 650 30.58 -26.56 19.13
N PRO A 651 31.60 -27.40 18.88
CA PRO A 651 31.85 -28.58 19.70
C PRO A 651 31.77 -28.13 21.15
N PRO A 652 30.98 -28.83 21.99
CA PRO A 652 30.71 -28.40 23.36
C PRO A 652 32.05 -27.99 23.94
N SER A 653 32.20 -26.70 24.27
CA SER A 653 33.47 -26.11 24.65
C SER A 653 34.08 -27.07 25.66
N SER A 654 35.06 -27.86 25.21
CA SER A 654 35.63 -28.92 26.03
C SER A 654 36.16 -28.19 27.23
N GLY A 655 35.55 -28.44 28.39
CA GLY A 655 35.87 -27.76 29.62
C GLY A 655 37.37 -27.84 29.83
N LEU A 656 38.07 -26.77 29.47
CA LEU A 656 39.26 -26.38 30.18
C LEU A 656 38.71 -25.97 31.53
N ALA A 657 38.74 -26.95 32.43
CA ALA A 657 38.70 -26.71 33.85
C ALA A 657 39.77 -25.64 34.11
N ASP A 658 39.30 -24.40 34.24
CA ASP A 658 40.07 -23.35 34.85
C ASP A 658 40.09 -23.72 36.33
N ASP A 659 41.10 -24.51 36.71
CA ASP A 659 41.55 -24.67 38.08
C ASP A 659 42.04 -23.29 38.56
N GLN A 660 41.12 -22.36 38.78
CA GLN A 660 41.38 -21.18 39.59
C GLN A 660 41.26 -21.63 41.05
N GLU A 661 42.40 -22.02 41.61
CA GLU A 661 42.65 -22.04 43.04
C GLU A 661 42.11 -20.72 43.63
N VAL A 662 41.01 -20.83 44.37
CA VAL A 662 40.51 -19.76 45.23
C VAL A 662 41.49 -19.65 46.39
N GLU A 663 42.46 -18.75 46.25
CA GLU A 663 43.32 -18.30 47.33
C GLU A 663 42.42 -17.63 48.39
N GLU A 664 42.21 -18.32 49.52
CA GLU A 664 41.56 -17.79 50.72
C GLU A 664 42.37 -16.60 51.26
N SER A 665 42.06 -15.39 50.79
CA SER A 665 42.56 -14.17 51.40
C SER A 665 41.83 -13.92 52.73
N GLU A 666 42.60 -14.03 53.81
CA GLU A 666 42.26 -13.73 55.20
C GLU A 666 41.50 -12.39 55.37
N PRO A 667 40.52 -12.30 56.30
CA PRO A 667 39.87 -11.05 56.63
C PRO A 667 40.81 -10.16 57.48
N PRO A 668 40.96 -8.86 57.15
CA PRO A 668 41.80 -7.99 57.96
C PRO A 668 41.15 -7.67 59.30
N GLU A 669 42.02 -7.83 60.30
CA GLU A 669 41.90 -7.62 61.72
C GLU A 669 41.34 -6.23 62.09
N ARG A 670 40.41 -6.22 63.04
CA ARG A 670 39.87 -5.01 63.68
C ARG A 670 40.97 -4.34 64.51
N ALA A 671 41.43 -3.16 64.09
CA ALA A 671 42.16 -2.25 64.97
C ALA A 671 41.22 -1.19 65.56
N GLN A 672 41.10 -1.22 66.89
CA GLN A 672 40.53 -0.19 67.75
C GLN A 672 41.47 1.03 67.86
N THR A 673 40.93 2.11 68.46
CA THR A 673 41.52 3.39 68.92
C THR A 673 41.45 4.54 67.91
N ARG A 674 40.98 5.74 68.24
CA ARG A 674 40.71 6.39 69.53
C ARG A 674 39.62 7.46 69.38
#